data_AF-A0A7J6NMT8-F1
#
_entry.id   AF-A0A7J6NMT8-F1
#
_cell.length_a   1.000
_cell.length_b   1.000
_cell.length_c   1.000
_cell.angle_alpha   90.00
_cell.angle_beta   90.00
_cell.angle_gamma   90.00
#
_symmetry.space_group_name_H-M   'P 1'
#
loop_
_entity.id
_entity.type
_entity.pdbx_description
1 polymer ?
#
loop_
_entity_poly.entity_id
_entity_poly.type
_entity_poly.pdbx_seq_one_letter_code
_entity_poly.pdbx_strand_id
1 'polypeptide(L)'
;MSSTSPCSRPRIRSVRRLISGLCFFTAVVLLKGCSKSGESSATTTTTPAPPPSPLQLSTNILERSFDQLLVSWTSEYRANHVIHILAKDALSDYVGRLETSEHPGGTAIVNLVNARSGGYELRLQDSHGTVIYTADVSFRLGDDEPTQGHITLEVNGSLRISWVSGSSGRGRVLYKTGSAGWVRSLEMADPTTYTVDDLCDLPAKGSGWRDPGYFHSVLIPNSPELTVQFGSDEVMSEEFKPSSALPPGDPTPHSVGLFGDLGFTGVTTLGGAEGLGKIFYGDFQSPAQTAITANKNIRLNVLIEDTFGMQNPLMVSVGNHEWGSTNNSQTWQPNFTNNYMLNDAGGECGVPFKHRYPRFNDSGYAWWYSFDHGLVHYVMMSSEHEFTNGSAQHRWLREDLAKVNRSVTPWLVFTSHRPVYQTCTNPGMESGILQHMESDIKPLLEEFGVDLFVTGHWHRYERTKPINGTYHALIGSPRYLDPACAHTRPWWSEVVFDTVLGYTEMKVHNASMLECIFWGHPPNGSGQSVKVMDSYVLQKASFVSRMPSLVDHPIGKVAPAVLLVAFFCHLAGCSSSSSTTTTIAVDRTSNSTPNVLQHSYDPVKIQLAKDRQALAGDTIVFSPKDKPSLSMLRVVASALSESDGYDLRPVNPRGGGYTVSYRTADGTEVCSTDLTFAQGDDEPTQAYVTVVGDDNLQVHWVSASSEQGSVSYQRPGTTTPTRYDETSSPRTYKAQDMCSIPATRQGFRDPGYFHSVTIPNVAQGSTIRITTGSGTSRTFTPSPRLVAGDPLRHSVFLVGDLGTTGGGMLGGVSGFGVLQFPDSDPGRVLAHVRANEKFRLSIIYGDIAYAGGFSTVWDQHGEETGRTIGMSYPLVASVGNHEYVSYNNPQGWYPDFGNYEFPDSGGECGVPFSHRYPIGDGSKANYWFSFDFGVVHYVMMSTEHNYLNGSAQHKWLEDDLANVNRTKTPWVIVTGHRPMHSPCPFDEYNGGIADALKSDVAPLLKKYKVDLYFTGHLHRYARTPPIDGTVHILAGSGRFLESVCSANGTSPMEKALDIVGYVELDVVGRSELRGTFWGYNATVNEMTVQDTFAIGNFR
;
A
#
# COMPACT_ATOMS: atom_id res chain seq x y z
N MET A 1 26.77 -52.04 -31.29
CA MET A 1 26.10 -53.33 -31.09
C MET A 1 24.61 -53.05 -30.96
N SER A 2 23.84 -53.58 -31.92
CA SER A 2 22.38 -53.83 -32.00
C SER A 2 21.42 -52.83 -31.32
N SER A 3 20.65 -51.97 -32.03
CA SER A 3 19.42 -52.26 -32.83
C SER A 3 18.31 -52.90 -31.98
N THR A 4 17.08 -52.39 -31.85
CA THR A 4 16.06 -52.17 -32.91
C THR A 4 14.77 -51.55 -32.34
N SER A 5 14.15 -50.61 -33.07
CA SER A 5 12.68 -50.35 -33.15
C SER A 5 11.95 -51.55 -33.79
N PRO A 6 10.60 -51.80 -33.72
CA PRO A 6 9.61 -50.96 -34.42
C PRO A 6 8.07 -51.07 -34.05
N CYS A 7 7.29 -50.16 -34.65
CA CYS A 7 5.99 -50.31 -35.36
C CYS A 7 4.63 -50.76 -34.74
N SER A 8 3.66 -49.83 -34.83
CA SER A 8 2.31 -49.88 -35.48
C SER A 8 1.10 -50.69 -34.95
N ARG A 9 -0.02 -49.94 -34.68
CA ARG A 9 -1.50 -50.09 -34.93
C ARG A 9 -2.06 -51.41 -35.54
N PRO A 10 -3.41 -51.69 -35.63
CA PRO A 10 -4.67 -51.15 -35.02
C PRO A 10 -5.76 -52.23 -34.67
N ARG A 11 -6.98 -51.83 -34.22
CA ARG A 11 -8.36 -52.41 -34.49
C ARG A 11 -9.39 -51.74 -33.55
N ILE A 12 -10.30 -50.83 -33.95
CA ILE A 12 -11.58 -50.90 -34.71
C ILE A 12 -12.65 -51.85 -34.14
N ARG A 13 -13.76 -51.29 -33.61
CA ARG A 13 -15.20 -51.50 -33.97
C ARG A 13 -16.13 -50.84 -32.92
N SER A 14 -16.81 -49.74 -33.26
CA SER A 14 -18.28 -49.62 -33.56
C SER A 14 -19.20 -50.02 -32.38
N VAL A 15 -20.19 -49.20 -31.96
CA VAL A 15 -21.57 -49.22 -32.50
C VAL A 15 -22.41 -48.01 -32.02
N ARG A 16 -23.34 -47.61 -32.89
CA ARG A 16 -24.40 -46.56 -32.83
C ARG A 16 -25.53 -46.78 -31.81
N ARG A 17 -26.32 -45.68 -31.65
CA ARG A 17 -27.78 -45.53 -31.32
C ARG A 17 -28.05 -45.09 -29.86
N LEU A 18 -29.01 -44.21 -29.52
CA LEU A 18 -29.91 -43.25 -30.18
C LEU A 18 -30.66 -42.49 -29.03
N ILE A 19 -31.17 -41.28 -29.32
CA ILE A 19 -32.36 -40.59 -28.73
C ILE A 19 -32.13 -39.29 -27.90
N SER A 20 -32.60 -38.19 -28.52
CA SER A 20 -33.16 -36.89 -28.04
C SER A 20 -32.33 -35.96 -27.14
N GLY A 21 -32.23 -34.65 -27.35
CA GLY A 21 -32.82 -33.74 -28.34
C GLY A 21 -32.51 -32.27 -28.03
N LEU A 22 -32.55 -31.43 -29.09
CA LEU A 22 -32.62 -29.95 -29.15
C LEU A 22 -31.42 -29.14 -28.57
N CYS A 23 -30.91 -28.05 -29.15
CA CYS A 23 -31.22 -27.26 -30.37
C CYS A 23 -30.11 -26.20 -30.61
N PHE A 24 -29.82 -25.90 -31.90
CA PHE A 24 -29.28 -24.66 -32.53
C PHE A 24 -27.93 -24.05 -32.07
N PHE A 25 -27.09 -23.41 -32.90
CA PHE A 25 -26.74 -23.32 -34.33
C PHE A 25 -25.68 -22.20 -34.34
N THR A 26 -24.60 -22.29 -35.12
CA THR A 26 -24.17 -21.27 -36.11
C THR A 26 -22.98 -21.83 -36.88
N ALA A 27 -23.03 -21.64 -38.19
CA ALA A 27 -22.24 -22.29 -39.21
C ALA A 27 -21.01 -21.46 -39.64
N VAL A 28 -19.99 -22.18 -40.10
CA VAL A 28 -18.89 -21.69 -40.93
C VAL A 28 -19.22 -22.02 -42.39
N VAL A 29 -19.13 -21.06 -43.30
CA VAL A 29 -19.23 -21.28 -44.75
C VAL A 29 -17.97 -20.77 -45.44
N LEU A 30 -17.26 -21.72 -46.06
CA LEU A 30 -16.25 -21.52 -47.12
C LEU A 30 -16.95 -21.26 -48.45
N LEU A 31 -16.34 -20.47 -49.36
CA LEU A 31 -16.43 -20.74 -50.80
C LEU A 31 -15.21 -20.19 -51.58
N LYS A 32 -14.75 -21.04 -52.51
CA LYS A 32 -13.69 -20.84 -53.52
C LYS A 32 -14.24 -20.16 -54.79
N GLY A 33 -13.35 -19.57 -55.59
CA GLY A 33 -13.58 -19.30 -57.02
C GLY A 33 -12.29 -19.03 -57.81
N CYS A 34 -12.11 -19.71 -58.95
CA CYS A 34 -10.94 -19.74 -59.85
C CYS A 34 -10.94 -18.64 -60.94
N SER A 35 -9.77 -18.31 -61.53
CA SER A 35 -9.52 -18.37 -63.00
C SER A 35 -8.04 -18.14 -63.38
N LYS A 36 -7.64 -18.59 -64.60
CA LYS A 36 -6.29 -18.65 -65.20
C LYS A 36 -6.07 -17.54 -66.25
N SER A 37 -4.79 -17.19 -66.48
CA SER A 37 -4.07 -16.81 -67.75
C SER A 37 -3.11 -15.65 -67.43
N GLY A 38 -1.81 -15.68 -67.74
CA GLY A 38 -1.16 -15.64 -69.06
C GLY A 38 -0.03 -14.59 -68.97
N GLU A 39 1.15 -14.87 -69.52
CA GLU A 39 2.36 -14.04 -69.46
C GLU A 39 2.18 -12.63 -70.07
N SER A 40 2.81 -11.61 -69.49
CA SER A 40 3.70 -10.69 -70.23
C SER A 40 4.38 -9.70 -69.29
N SER A 41 5.67 -9.49 -69.52
CA SER A 41 6.51 -8.49 -68.87
C SER A 41 6.07 -7.07 -69.23
N ALA A 42 5.69 -6.28 -68.22
CA ALA A 42 5.67 -4.83 -68.30
C ALA A 42 6.11 -4.27 -66.94
N THR A 43 7.29 -3.64 -66.94
CA THR A 43 7.78 -2.77 -65.86
C THR A 43 6.85 -1.57 -65.72
N THR A 44 5.94 -1.64 -64.76
CA THR A 44 5.24 -0.49 -64.19
C THR A 44 5.76 -0.27 -62.78
N THR A 45 6.47 0.84 -62.60
CA THR A 45 6.79 1.43 -61.30
C THR A 45 5.49 1.72 -60.55
N THR A 46 5.05 0.77 -59.73
CA THR A 46 4.14 1.04 -58.63
C THR A 46 4.93 1.79 -57.57
N THR A 47 4.61 3.06 -57.35
CA THR A 47 4.90 3.74 -56.08
C THR A 47 4.55 2.79 -54.93
N PRO A 48 5.43 2.60 -53.92
CA PRO A 48 5.09 1.79 -52.76
C PRO A 48 3.79 2.33 -52.18
N ALA A 49 2.85 1.45 -51.81
CA ALA A 49 1.76 1.86 -50.94
C ALA A 49 2.37 2.63 -49.76
N PRO A 50 1.77 3.77 -49.33
CA PRO A 50 2.30 4.50 -48.18
C PRO A 50 2.44 3.51 -47.02
N PRO A 51 3.54 3.56 -46.25
CA PRO A 51 3.71 2.68 -45.11
C PRO A 51 2.46 2.77 -44.21
N PRO A 52 1.98 1.66 -43.64
CA PRO A 52 0.79 1.69 -42.79
C PRO A 52 0.99 2.72 -41.67
N SER A 53 -0.02 3.55 -41.42
CA SER A 53 0.05 4.62 -40.42
C SER A 53 0.57 4.07 -39.08
N PRO A 54 1.52 4.77 -38.42
CA PRO A 54 2.12 4.33 -37.16
C PRO A 54 1.09 4.03 -36.06
N LEU A 55 -0.01 4.77 -36.09
CA LEU A 55 -1.17 4.64 -35.24
C LEU A 55 -2.42 4.40 -36.10
N GLN A 56 -3.21 3.38 -35.75
CA GLN A 56 -4.51 3.08 -36.34
C GLN A 56 -5.59 3.13 -35.27
N LEU A 57 -6.68 3.82 -35.58
CA LEU A 57 -7.86 3.94 -34.72
C LEU A 57 -9.02 3.17 -35.36
N SER A 58 -9.84 2.49 -34.56
CA SER A 58 -11.10 1.88 -35.05
C SER A 58 -12.06 2.92 -35.63
N THR A 59 -12.02 4.14 -35.10
CA THR A 59 -12.75 5.31 -35.59
C THR A 59 -12.04 6.59 -35.12
N ASN A 60 -12.21 7.69 -35.84
CA ASN A 60 -11.82 9.04 -35.40
C ASN A 60 -13.03 9.85 -34.87
N ILE A 61 -14.23 9.28 -34.93
CA ILE A 61 -15.46 9.88 -34.42
C ILE A 61 -16.15 8.85 -33.52
N LEU A 62 -16.22 9.14 -32.23
CA LEU A 62 -17.03 8.38 -31.27
C LEU A 62 -18.48 8.88 -31.33
N GLU A 63 -19.44 7.99 -31.15
CA GLU A 63 -20.86 8.38 -31.15
C GLU A 63 -21.19 9.13 -29.86
N ARG A 64 -20.70 8.63 -28.73
CA ARG A 64 -20.94 9.16 -27.38
C ARG A 64 -19.76 8.92 -26.44
N SER A 65 -19.85 9.48 -25.23
CA SER A 65 -18.95 9.17 -24.11
C SER A 65 -18.93 7.66 -23.79
N PHE A 66 -17.76 7.14 -23.40
CA PHE A 66 -17.47 5.72 -23.09
C PHE A 66 -17.52 4.72 -24.24
N ASP A 67 -17.72 5.17 -25.49
CA ASP A 67 -17.48 4.31 -26.64
C ASP A 67 -16.03 3.80 -26.65
N GLN A 68 -15.89 2.50 -26.94
CA GLN A 68 -14.59 1.83 -26.97
C GLN A 68 -13.80 2.26 -28.22
N LEU A 69 -12.72 3.01 -28.00
CA LEU A 69 -11.74 3.31 -29.04
C LEU A 69 -10.65 2.24 -29.04
N LEU A 70 -10.58 1.44 -30.10
CA LEU A 70 -9.45 0.52 -30.30
C LEU A 70 -8.30 1.29 -30.94
N VAL A 71 -7.20 1.39 -30.22
CA VAL A 71 -5.95 2.04 -30.65
C VAL A 71 -4.92 0.96 -30.95
N SER A 72 -4.40 0.91 -32.17
CA SER A 72 -3.41 -0.09 -32.62
C SER A 72 -2.16 0.60 -33.15
N TRP A 73 -0.98 0.03 -32.94
CA TRP A 73 0.29 0.56 -33.48
C TRP A 73 1.12 -0.54 -34.12
N THR A 74 2.00 -0.17 -35.05
CA THR A 74 2.77 -1.16 -35.83
C THR A 74 4.03 -1.64 -35.10
N SER A 75 4.48 -2.85 -35.44
CA SER A 75 5.62 -3.51 -34.79
C SER A 75 7.00 -2.89 -35.10
N GLU A 76 7.08 -1.82 -35.90
CA GLU A 76 8.33 -1.12 -36.23
C GLU A 76 8.78 -0.15 -35.12
N TYR A 77 7.86 0.28 -34.26
CA TYR A 77 8.15 1.16 -33.11
C TYR A 77 8.48 0.29 -31.89
N ARG A 78 9.68 -0.29 -31.89
CA ARG A 78 10.14 -1.26 -30.88
C ARG A 78 10.87 -0.54 -29.74
N ALA A 79 10.18 -0.45 -28.60
CA ALA A 79 10.61 0.04 -27.30
C ALA A 79 10.73 1.58 -27.17
N ASN A 80 10.22 2.09 -26.04
CA ASN A 80 10.30 3.47 -25.54
C ASN A 80 9.46 4.55 -26.26
N HIS A 81 8.39 4.17 -26.97
CA HIS A 81 7.42 5.13 -27.50
C HIS A 81 6.19 5.22 -26.58
N VAL A 82 5.59 6.40 -26.48
CA VAL A 82 4.41 6.64 -25.64
C VAL A 82 3.31 7.27 -26.48
N ILE A 83 2.08 6.76 -26.35
CA ILE A 83 0.91 7.42 -26.95
C ILE A 83 0.27 8.29 -25.86
N HIS A 84 0.45 9.60 -25.95
CA HIS A 84 -0.19 10.58 -25.08
C HIS A 84 -1.59 10.88 -25.57
N ILE A 85 -2.57 10.90 -24.66
CA ILE A 85 -3.94 11.33 -24.95
C ILE A 85 -4.12 12.72 -24.34
N LEU A 86 -4.44 13.70 -25.17
CA LEU A 86 -4.50 15.12 -24.84
C LEU A 86 -5.87 15.68 -25.19
N ALA A 87 -6.43 16.55 -24.34
CA ALA A 87 -7.61 17.33 -24.70
C ALA A 87 -7.17 18.54 -25.53
N LYS A 88 -7.94 18.92 -26.56
CA LYS A 88 -7.48 19.89 -27.57
C LYS A 88 -7.38 21.36 -27.12
N ASP A 89 -7.89 21.73 -25.95
CA ASP A 89 -8.03 23.12 -25.50
C ASP A 89 -7.37 23.47 -24.16
N ALA A 90 -6.59 22.55 -23.55
CA ALA A 90 -6.10 22.74 -22.19
C ALA A 90 -4.69 23.36 -22.15
N LEU A 91 -4.45 24.29 -21.21
CA LEU A 91 -3.11 24.83 -20.88
C LEU A 91 -2.24 23.83 -20.08
N SER A 92 -2.75 22.62 -19.82
CA SER A 92 -2.10 21.55 -19.05
C SER A 92 -2.54 20.18 -19.63
N ASP A 93 -1.79 19.77 -20.65
CA ASP A 93 -2.04 18.70 -21.62
C ASP A 93 -1.71 17.28 -21.11
N TYR A 94 -2.48 16.72 -20.18
CA TYR A 94 -2.37 15.28 -19.94
C TYR A 94 -3.67 14.66 -19.45
N VAL A 95 -4.24 13.80 -20.30
CA VAL A 95 -5.46 13.05 -19.99
C VAL A 95 -5.11 11.58 -19.66
N GLY A 96 -4.06 11.03 -20.26
CA GLY A 96 -3.55 9.69 -19.99
C GLY A 96 -2.47 9.28 -20.99
N ARG A 97 -1.84 8.11 -20.80
CA ARG A 97 -0.89 7.54 -21.76
C ARG A 97 -1.05 6.03 -21.91
N LEU A 98 -0.65 5.52 -23.07
CA LEU A 98 -0.45 4.11 -23.32
C LEU A 98 1.04 3.84 -23.51
N GLU A 99 1.57 2.90 -22.74
CA GLU A 99 2.96 2.44 -22.87
C GLU A 99 3.05 1.42 -24.00
N THR A 100 3.80 1.73 -25.06
CA THR A 100 3.94 0.81 -26.21
C THR A 100 4.94 -0.33 -25.96
N SER A 101 5.67 -0.29 -24.84
CA SER A 101 6.75 -1.21 -24.46
C SER A 101 6.29 -2.61 -24.04
N GLU A 102 5.01 -2.80 -23.71
CA GLU A 102 4.47 -4.09 -23.28
C GLU A 102 4.16 -5.03 -24.46
N HIS A 103 3.96 -4.50 -25.67
CA HIS A 103 3.58 -5.28 -26.86
C HIS A 103 4.18 -4.71 -28.17
N PRO A 104 5.17 -5.37 -28.81
CA PRO A 104 5.65 -4.98 -30.14
C PRO A 104 4.54 -5.14 -31.19
N GLY A 105 3.90 -4.04 -31.55
CA GLY A 105 2.72 -4.03 -32.43
C GLY A 105 1.43 -4.43 -31.68
N GLY A 106 1.02 -3.62 -30.71
CA GLY A 106 -0.09 -3.90 -29.81
C GLY A 106 -1.40 -3.20 -30.15
N THR A 107 -2.44 -3.57 -29.41
CA THR A 107 -3.76 -2.93 -29.43
C THR A 107 -4.21 -2.63 -28.01
N ALA A 108 -4.78 -1.45 -27.77
CA ALA A 108 -5.36 -1.04 -26.50
C ALA A 108 -6.78 -0.53 -26.70
N ILE A 109 -7.67 -0.82 -25.74
CA ILE A 109 -9.00 -0.24 -25.68
C ILE A 109 -8.94 0.98 -24.78
N VAL A 110 -9.34 2.13 -25.29
CA VAL A 110 -9.40 3.40 -24.57
C VAL A 110 -10.85 3.86 -24.51
N ASN A 111 -11.34 4.10 -23.30
CA ASN A 111 -12.67 4.68 -23.09
C ASN A 111 -12.51 6.19 -22.87
N LEU A 112 -12.99 6.99 -23.83
CA LEU A 112 -12.93 8.44 -23.77
C LEU A 112 -14.28 9.03 -23.42
N VAL A 113 -14.26 10.13 -22.67
CA VAL A 113 -15.46 10.87 -22.25
C VAL A 113 -15.51 12.18 -23.03
N ASN A 114 -16.68 12.61 -23.48
CA ASN A 114 -16.82 13.93 -24.09
C ASN A 114 -16.65 15.02 -23.03
N ALA A 115 -15.42 15.52 -22.92
CA ALA A 115 -15.07 16.56 -21.96
C ALA A 115 -15.31 17.97 -22.52
N ARG A 116 -16.01 18.08 -23.67
CA ARG A 116 -16.13 19.27 -24.52
C ARG A 116 -14.78 19.63 -25.15
N SER A 117 -14.79 20.68 -25.97
CA SER A 117 -13.62 21.32 -26.57
C SER A 117 -13.08 20.65 -27.84
N GLY A 118 -13.99 20.11 -28.67
CA GLY A 118 -13.63 19.56 -29.98
C GLY A 118 -12.91 18.20 -29.96
N GLY A 119 -12.80 17.57 -28.79
CA GLY A 119 -12.32 16.19 -28.62
C GLY A 119 -10.88 16.06 -28.11
N TYR A 120 -10.20 15.01 -28.55
CA TYR A 120 -8.87 14.60 -28.10
C TYR A 120 -7.88 14.53 -29.26
N GLU A 121 -6.61 14.74 -28.94
CA GLU A 121 -5.46 14.44 -29.79
C GLU A 121 -4.62 13.32 -29.16
N LEU A 122 -4.34 12.27 -29.93
CA LEU A 122 -3.45 11.19 -29.57
C LEU A 122 -2.09 11.44 -30.21
N ARG A 123 -1.05 11.70 -29.40
CA ARG A 123 0.32 11.92 -29.87
C ARG A 123 1.18 10.69 -29.61
N LEU A 124 1.64 10.03 -30.67
CA LEU A 124 2.71 9.04 -30.58
C LEU A 124 4.04 9.80 -30.51
N GLN A 125 4.74 9.67 -29.38
CA GLN A 125 6.04 10.28 -29.16
C GLN A 125 7.12 9.20 -29.05
N ASP A 126 8.31 9.53 -29.55
CA ASP A 126 9.51 8.72 -29.30
C ASP A 126 10.07 8.96 -27.89
N SER A 127 11.11 8.20 -27.56
CA SER A 127 11.85 8.28 -26.29
C SER A 127 12.47 9.65 -25.99
N HIS A 128 12.55 10.54 -26.98
CA HIS A 128 13.10 11.89 -26.83
C HIS A 128 12.00 12.96 -26.74
N GLY A 129 10.72 12.55 -26.73
CA GLY A 129 9.57 13.45 -26.72
C GLY A 129 9.22 14.03 -28.10
N THR A 130 9.83 13.53 -29.18
CA THR A 130 9.52 13.98 -30.54
C THR A 130 8.17 13.40 -30.96
N VAL A 131 7.25 14.26 -31.39
CA VAL A 131 5.96 13.82 -31.93
C VAL A 131 6.16 13.19 -33.31
N ILE A 132 5.94 11.89 -33.39
CA ILE A 132 6.06 11.11 -34.63
C ILE A 132 4.76 11.14 -35.40
N TYR A 133 3.64 11.03 -34.70
CA TYR A 133 2.32 10.98 -35.32
C TYR A 133 1.27 11.57 -34.38
N THR A 134 0.28 12.25 -34.95
CA THR A 134 -0.91 12.71 -34.23
C THR A 134 -2.16 12.16 -34.87
N ALA A 135 -3.15 11.82 -34.04
CA ALA A 135 -4.47 11.43 -34.49
C ALA A 135 -5.54 12.15 -33.66
N ASP A 136 -6.53 12.69 -34.35
CA ASP A 136 -7.64 13.38 -33.73
C ASP A 136 -8.82 12.44 -33.51
N VAL A 137 -9.44 12.57 -32.34
CA VAL A 137 -10.69 11.88 -31.98
C VAL A 137 -11.71 12.93 -31.57
N SER A 138 -12.88 12.91 -32.20
CA SER A 138 -14.00 13.81 -31.87
C SER A 138 -15.25 13.01 -31.50
N PHE A 139 -16.26 13.70 -30.95
CA PHE A 139 -17.57 13.11 -30.66
C PHE A 139 -18.60 13.59 -31.68
N ARG A 140 -19.47 12.69 -32.16
CA ARG A 140 -20.46 13.00 -33.20
C ARG A 140 -21.43 14.11 -32.77
N LEU A 141 -21.83 14.09 -31.49
CA LEU A 141 -22.77 15.05 -30.92
C LEU A 141 -22.11 16.39 -30.53
N GLY A 142 -20.78 16.51 -30.70
CA GLY A 142 -20.04 17.74 -30.43
C GLY A 142 -20.08 18.15 -28.96
N ASP A 143 -19.78 19.42 -28.69
CA ASP A 143 -19.73 19.95 -27.32
C ASP A 143 -21.12 20.06 -26.67
N ASP A 144 -22.19 20.03 -27.47
CA ASP A 144 -23.59 20.10 -27.02
C ASP A 144 -24.14 18.75 -26.51
N GLU A 145 -23.35 17.67 -26.58
CA GLU A 145 -23.73 16.39 -25.98
C GLU A 145 -24.07 16.58 -24.49
N PRO A 146 -25.28 16.21 -24.07
CA PRO A 146 -25.63 16.24 -22.65
C PRO A 146 -24.93 15.07 -21.96
N THR A 147 -23.99 15.39 -21.07
CA THR A 147 -23.17 14.45 -20.28
C THR A 147 -23.32 14.77 -18.79
N GLN A 148 -22.76 13.94 -17.90
CA GLN A 148 -22.82 14.18 -16.44
C GLN A 148 -24.28 14.26 -15.94
N GLY A 149 -25.16 13.50 -16.59
CA GLY A 149 -26.55 13.40 -16.21
C GLY A 149 -26.67 12.76 -14.85
N HIS A 150 -27.46 13.33 -13.95
CA HIS A 150 -27.81 12.69 -12.70
C HIS A 150 -29.16 13.16 -12.17
N ILE A 151 -29.70 12.39 -11.23
CA ILE A 151 -31.00 12.62 -10.64
C ILE A 151 -30.84 12.90 -9.18
N THR A 152 -31.55 13.89 -8.65
CA THR A 152 -31.64 14.13 -7.21
C THR A 152 -33.10 14.20 -6.77
N LEU A 153 -33.39 13.76 -5.54
CA LEU A 153 -34.74 13.82 -4.96
C LEU A 153 -34.93 15.13 -4.21
N GLU A 154 -36.02 15.84 -4.46
CA GLU A 154 -36.35 17.10 -3.77
C GLU A 154 -37.26 16.86 -2.56
N VAL A 155 -37.28 17.83 -1.63
CA VAL A 155 -38.11 17.79 -0.40
C VAL A 155 -39.58 17.55 -0.70
N ASN A 156 -40.09 18.08 -1.82
CA ASN A 156 -41.49 17.94 -2.23
C ASN A 156 -41.79 16.59 -2.92
N GLY A 157 -40.82 15.67 -2.99
CA GLY A 157 -40.95 14.36 -3.62
C GLY A 157 -40.79 14.35 -5.15
N SER A 158 -40.47 15.49 -5.77
CA SER A 158 -40.17 15.58 -7.20
C SER A 158 -38.73 15.13 -7.50
N LEU A 159 -38.46 14.75 -8.74
CA LEU A 159 -37.12 14.43 -9.21
C LEU A 159 -36.53 15.62 -9.95
N ARG A 160 -35.28 15.96 -9.65
CA ARG A 160 -34.49 16.93 -10.40
C ARG A 160 -33.53 16.19 -11.31
N ILE A 161 -33.60 16.47 -12.60
CA ILE A 161 -32.65 15.95 -13.61
C ILE A 161 -31.64 17.05 -13.90
N SER A 162 -30.36 16.79 -13.63
CA SER A 162 -29.26 17.72 -13.86
C SER A 162 -28.28 17.16 -14.89
N TRP A 163 -27.66 18.01 -15.70
CA TRP A 163 -26.63 17.61 -16.65
C TRP A 163 -25.74 18.78 -17.06
N VAL A 164 -24.67 18.49 -17.80
CA VAL A 164 -23.74 19.48 -18.34
C VAL A 164 -23.68 19.37 -19.87
N SER A 165 -23.67 20.51 -20.56
CA SER A 165 -23.39 20.58 -22.01
C SER A 165 -22.63 21.85 -22.38
N GLY A 166 -22.16 21.96 -23.62
CA GLY A 166 -21.58 23.18 -24.19
C GLY A 166 -22.61 24.26 -24.55
N SER A 167 -23.91 23.94 -24.46
CA SER A 167 -24.97 24.85 -24.89
C SER A 167 -25.38 25.81 -23.78
N SER A 168 -25.28 27.12 -24.06
CA SER A 168 -25.84 28.18 -23.22
C SER A 168 -27.37 28.31 -23.38
N GLY A 169 -27.99 27.51 -24.25
CA GLY A 169 -29.43 27.51 -24.48
C GLY A 169 -30.19 26.83 -23.34
N ARG A 170 -31.51 27.06 -23.28
CA ARG A 170 -32.37 26.44 -22.27
C ARG A 170 -32.45 24.93 -22.44
N GLY A 171 -32.10 24.22 -21.36
CA GLY A 171 -32.26 22.78 -21.24
C GLY A 171 -33.72 22.34 -21.05
N ARG A 172 -34.05 21.12 -21.48
CA ARG A 172 -35.36 20.50 -21.27
C ARG A 172 -35.26 19.03 -20.90
N VAL A 173 -36.38 18.53 -20.39
CA VAL A 173 -36.58 17.10 -20.12
C VAL A 173 -37.82 16.62 -20.86
N LEU A 174 -37.70 15.48 -21.55
CA LEU A 174 -38.83 14.70 -22.07
C LEU A 174 -39.04 13.53 -21.14
N TYR A 175 -40.29 13.29 -20.74
CA TYR A 175 -40.62 12.12 -19.91
C TYR A 175 -41.95 11.51 -20.30
N LYS A 176 -42.11 10.21 -20.05
CA LYS A 176 -43.38 9.47 -20.20
C LYS A 176 -43.57 8.53 -19.02
N THR A 177 -44.82 8.23 -18.70
CA THR A 177 -45.19 7.28 -17.66
C THR A 177 -45.92 6.09 -18.28
N GLY A 178 -45.35 4.89 -18.13
CA GLY A 178 -45.93 3.66 -18.71
C GLY A 178 -46.09 3.73 -20.24
N SER A 179 -47.27 3.40 -20.75
CA SER A 179 -47.59 3.45 -22.18
C SER A 179 -48.04 4.84 -22.68
N ALA A 180 -47.92 5.89 -21.85
CA ALA A 180 -48.29 7.25 -22.24
C ALA A 180 -47.34 7.83 -23.30
N GLY A 181 -47.83 8.79 -24.08
CA GLY A 181 -46.99 9.56 -25.02
C GLY A 181 -45.98 10.44 -24.28
N TRP A 182 -44.94 10.89 -25.01
CA TRP A 182 -43.94 11.82 -24.47
C TRP A 182 -44.57 13.14 -24.03
N VAL A 183 -44.31 13.51 -22.78
CA VAL A 183 -44.63 14.80 -22.20
C VAL A 183 -43.35 15.65 -22.18
N ARG A 184 -43.46 16.89 -22.68
CA ARG A 184 -42.38 17.87 -22.56
C ARG A 184 -42.48 18.54 -21.18
N SER A 185 -41.36 18.74 -20.50
CA SER A 185 -41.34 19.56 -19.28
C SER A 185 -41.91 20.95 -19.58
N LEU A 186 -42.83 21.41 -18.73
CA LEU A 186 -43.44 22.73 -18.87
C LEU A 186 -42.45 23.84 -18.50
N GLU A 187 -41.54 23.53 -17.58
CA GLU A 187 -40.46 24.41 -17.15
C GLU A 187 -39.17 24.05 -17.91
N MET A 188 -38.50 25.08 -18.41
CA MET A 188 -37.14 25.02 -18.91
C MET A 188 -36.28 25.84 -17.95
N ALA A 189 -35.13 25.31 -17.57
CA ALA A 189 -34.19 26.04 -16.72
C ALA A 189 -33.19 26.80 -17.58
N ASP A 190 -32.95 28.06 -17.21
CA ASP A 190 -31.78 28.79 -17.70
C ASP A 190 -30.52 28.11 -17.14
N PRO A 191 -29.53 27.78 -17.98
CA PRO A 191 -28.32 27.14 -17.49
C PRO A 191 -27.52 28.08 -16.59
N THR A 192 -26.74 27.49 -15.69
CA THR A 192 -25.75 28.21 -14.91
C THR A 192 -24.34 27.82 -15.34
N THR A 193 -23.36 28.66 -15.04
CA THR A 193 -21.94 28.37 -15.26
C THR A 193 -21.12 29.15 -14.23
N TYR A 194 -19.81 28.93 -14.21
CA TYR A 194 -18.85 29.71 -13.44
C TYR A 194 -17.61 29.96 -14.29
N THR A 195 -16.85 30.98 -13.92
CA THR A 195 -15.62 31.43 -14.55
C THR A 195 -14.44 31.28 -13.58
N VAL A 196 -13.23 31.46 -14.08
CA VAL A 196 -12.00 31.41 -13.26
C VAL A 196 -12.05 32.44 -12.11
N ASP A 197 -12.73 33.57 -12.32
CA ASP A 197 -12.83 34.65 -11.34
C ASP A 197 -13.71 34.28 -10.15
N ASP A 198 -14.67 33.37 -10.35
CA ASP A 198 -15.55 32.87 -9.29
C ASP A 198 -14.81 31.98 -8.29
N LEU A 199 -13.63 31.44 -8.65
CA LEU A 199 -12.81 30.58 -7.81
C LEU A 199 -11.95 31.39 -6.82
N CYS A 200 -11.59 30.75 -5.70
CA CYS A 200 -10.98 31.45 -4.57
C CYS A 200 -9.44 31.44 -4.59
N ASP A 201 -8.78 30.37 -5.04
CA ASP A 201 -7.31 30.27 -4.95
C ASP A 201 -6.68 29.36 -6.03
N LEU A 202 -5.36 29.29 -6.05
CA LEU A 202 -4.61 28.32 -6.85
C LEU A 202 -4.69 26.90 -6.24
N PRO A 203 -4.57 25.86 -7.08
CA PRO A 203 -4.42 25.90 -8.53
C PRO A 203 -5.72 26.14 -9.31
N ALA A 204 -6.90 26.08 -8.69
CA ALA A 204 -8.18 26.13 -9.40
C ALA A 204 -8.34 27.43 -10.21
N LYS A 205 -7.86 28.56 -9.65
CA LYS A 205 -7.83 29.89 -10.31
C LYS A 205 -6.70 30.07 -11.34
N GLY A 206 -5.92 29.03 -11.63
CA GLY A 206 -4.73 29.10 -12.50
C GLY A 206 -4.54 27.85 -13.36
N SER A 207 -3.47 27.11 -13.14
CA SER A 207 -3.12 25.91 -13.94
C SER A 207 -4.17 24.79 -13.88
N GLY A 208 -5.06 24.81 -12.89
CA GLY A 208 -6.16 23.85 -12.73
C GLY A 208 -7.45 24.23 -13.46
N TRP A 209 -7.57 25.47 -13.96
CA TRP A 209 -8.79 26.00 -14.57
C TRP A 209 -9.15 25.28 -15.88
N ARG A 210 -10.44 24.98 -16.05
CA ARG A 210 -11.04 24.61 -17.34
C ARG A 210 -12.47 25.13 -17.38
N ASP A 211 -12.90 25.57 -18.56
CA ASP A 211 -14.30 25.92 -18.80
C ASP A 211 -15.22 24.73 -18.47
N PRO A 212 -16.16 24.88 -17.52
CA PRO A 212 -17.02 23.78 -17.11
C PRO A 212 -18.16 23.50 -18.08
N GLY A 213 -18.41 24.38 -19.06
CA GLY A 213 -19.62 24.40 -19.87
C GLY A 213 -20.81 24.97 -19.09
N TYR A 214 -22.00 24.49 -19.40
CA TYR A 214 -23.26 24.97 -18.86
C TYR A 214 -23.98 23.85 -18.11
N PHE A 215 -24.38 24.15 -16.87
CA PHE A 215 -25.12 23.26 -15.98
C PHE A 215 -26.61 23.51 -16.12
N HIS A 216 -27.35 22.46 -16.44
CA HIS A 216 -28.80 22.48 -16.61
C HIS A 216 -29.44 21.65 -15.52
N SER A 217 -30.64 22.04 -15.06
CA SER A 217 -31.39 21.28 -14.07
C SER A 217 -32.90 21.51 -14.22
N VAL A 218 -33.70 20.46 -14.37
CA VAL A 218 -35.18 20.57 -14.52
C VAL A 218 -35.89 19.65 -13.54
N LEU A 219 -36.97 20.14 -12.93
CA LEU A 219 -37.85 19.35 -12.07
C LEU A 219 -38.90 18.60 -12.89
N ILE A 220 -39.09 17.33 -12.56
CA ILE A 220 -40.14 16.48 -13.12
C ILE A 220 -40.88 15.72 -12.02
N PRO A 221 -42.14 15.32 -12.27
CA PRO A 221 -42.88 14.47 -11.33
C PRO A 221 -42.19 13.12 -11.14
N ASN A 222 -42.20 12.61 -9.91
CA ASN A 222 -41.76 11.25 -9.59
C ASN A 222 -42.84 10.23 -9.99
N SER A 223 -42.45 9.11 -10.62
CA SER A 223 -43.37 8.05 -11.06
C SER A 223 -42.66 6.69 -11.18
N PRO A 224 -43.32 5.56 -10.81
CA PRO A 224 -42.74 4.21 -10.88
C PRO A 224 -42.44 3.69 -12.28
N GLU A 225 -43.08 4.22 -13.33
CA GLU A 225 -42.88 3.80 -14.71
C GLU A 225 -42.30 4.93 -15.58
N LEU A 226 -41.37 5.70 -15.02
CA LEU A 226 -40.79 6.85 -15.69
C LEU A 226 -39.77 6.42 -16.75
N THR A 227 -39.84 7.02 -17.93
CA THR A 227 -38.78 7.00 -18.93
C THR A 227 -38.45 8.44 -19.30
N VAL A 228 -37.17 8.79 -19.35
CA VAL A 228 -36.70 10.17 -19.40
C VAL A 228 -35.61 10.33 -20.47
N GLN A 229 -35.57 11.52 -21.06
CA GLN A 229 -34.44 12.06 -21.85
C GLN A 229 -34.25 13.53 -21.47
N PHE A 230 -33.03 14.04 -21.55
CA PHE A 230 -32.69 15.43 -21.25
C PHE A 230 -31.73 15.99 -22.30
N GLY A 231 -31.68 17.30 -22.45
CA GLY A 231 -30.82 17.97 -23.43
C GLY A 231 -31.46 19.23 -23.99
N SER A 232 -31.24 19.49 -25.27
CA SER A 232 -31.76 20.64 -26.02
C SER A 232 -32.84 20.23 -27.03
N ASP A 233 -33.34 21.16 -27.86
CA ASP A 233 -34.21 20.80 -28.99
C ASP A 233 -33.48 20.02 -30.09
N GLU A 234 -32.15 20.10 -30.12
CA GLU A 234 -31.31 19.60 -31.21
C GLU A 234 -30.58 18.32 -30.83
N VAL A 235 -30.14 18.20 -29.56
CA VAL A 235 -29.39 17.06 -29.04
C VAL A 235 -30.01 16.61 -27.72
N MET A 236 -30.45 15.35 -27.68
CA MET A 236 -31.03 14.70 -26.49
C MET A 236 -30.16 13.53 -26.05
N SER A 237 -30.16 13.25 -24.74
CA SER A 237 -29.58 12.05 -24.16
C SER A 237 -30.33 10.79 -24.59
N GLU A 238 -29.75 9.63 -24.30
CA GLU A 238 -30.42 8.35 -24.51
C GLU A 238 -31.63 8.19 -23.57
N GLU A 239 -32.60 7.38 -24.00
CA GLU A 239 -33.72 7.01 -23.13
C GLU A 239 -33.20 6.19 -21.95
N PHE A 240 -33.50 6.63 -20.73
CA PHE A 240 -33.21 5.85 -19.54
C PHE A 240 -34.43 5.81 -18.62
N LYS A 241 -34.43 4.84 -17.72
CA LYS A 241 -35.54 4.58 -16.78
C LYS A 241 -35.02 4.69 -15.36
N PRO A 242 -35.23 5.83 -14.68
CA PRO A 242 -34.80 5.96 -13.30
C PRO A 242 -35.68 5.13 -12.37
N SER A 243 -35.09 4.65 -11.28
CA SER A 243 -35.82 4.12 -10.15
C SER A 243 -36.67 5.23 -9.52
N SER A 244 -37.94 4.95 -9.30
CA SER A 244 -38.82 5.88 -8.59
C SER A 244 -38.43 5.99 -7.13
N ALA A 245 -38.37 7.21 -6.63
CA ALA A 245 -38.29 7.42 -5.19
C ALA A 245 -39.58 6.92 -4.53
N LEU A 246 -39.44 6.18 -3.44
CA LEU A 246 -40.59 5.73 -2.64
C LEU A 246 -41.20 6.90 -1.87
N PRO A 247 -42.52 7.11 -1.93
CA PRO A 247 -43.20 8.13 -1.14
C PRO A 247 -42.95 7.94 0.37
N PRO A 248 -43.03 9.01 1.18
CA PRO A 248 -42.87 8.92 2.63
C PRO A 248 -43.89 7.94 3.24
N GLY A 249 -43.42 7.00 4.06
CA GLY A 249 -44.23 5.97 4.69
C GLY A 249 -44.45 4.70 3.86
N ASP A 250 -43.93 4.63 2.64
CA ASP A 250 -44.02 3.41 1.82
C ASP A 250 -43.20 2.27 2.46
N PRO A 251 -43.83 1.13 2.83
CA PRO A 251 -43.18 0.04 3.54
C PRO A 251 -42.38 -0.90 2.63
N THR A 252 -42.28 -0.60 1.33
CA THR A 252 -41.58 -1.45 0.37
C THR A 252 -40.11 -1.62 0.77
N PRO A 253 -39.64 -2.88 0.95
CA PRO A 253 -38.25 -3.13 1.26
C PRO A 253 -37.33 -2.61 0.15
N HIS A 254 -36.30 -1.86 0.52
CA HIS A 254 -35.37 -1.26 -0.43
C HIS A 254 -33.97 -1.12 0.18
N SER A 255 -32.98 -0.90 -0.68
CA SER A 255 -31.58 -0.80 -0.28
C SER A 255 -30.96 0.50 -0.78
N VAL A 256 -30.09 1.07 0.05
CA VAL A 256 -29.39 2.33 -0.20
C VAL A 256 -27.88 2.14 -0.03
N GLY A 257 -27.08 2.39 -1.06
CA GLY A 257 -25.63 2.43 -1.01
C GLY A 257 -25.14 3.75 -0.41
N LEU A 258 -24.19 3.67 0.51
CA LEU A 258 -23.65 4.74 1.32
C LEU A 258 -22.13 4.83 1.09
N PHE A 259 -21.63 6.03 0.79
CA PHE A 259 -20.22 6.27 0.45
C PHE A 259 -19.73 7.61 1.03
N GLY A 260 -18.55 7.66 1.65
CA GLY A 260 -17.77 8.90 1.84
C GLY A 260 -16.44 8.80 1.10
N ASP A 261 -15.88 9.88 0.57
CA ASP A 261 -14.48 9.94 0.12
C ASP A 261 -14.10 9.04 -1.11
N LEU A 262 -14.99 8.95 -2.11
CA LEU A 262 -14.87 8.02 -3.26
C LEU A 262 -13.71 8.31 -4.24
N GLY A 263 -13.52 9.56 -4.67
CA GLY A 263 -12.47 9.96 -5.61
C GLY A 263 -12.44 9.29 -7.00
N PHE A 264 -11.38 9.57 -7.78
CA PHE A 264 -11.19 9.33 -9.23
C PHE A 264 -10.94 7.88 -9.78
N THR A 265 -10.67 6.82 -9.01
CA THR A 265 -10.31 5.49 -9.60
C THR A 265 -10.94 4.25 -8.95
N GLY A 266 -12.08 4.38 -8.25
CA GLY A 266 -12.73 3.29 -7.52
C GLY A 266 -13.58 2.30 -8.34
N VAL A 267 -13.20 1.95 -9.57
CA VAL A 267 -14.03 1.13 -10.48
C VAL A 267 -14.33 -0.27 -9.89
N THR A 268 -13.42 -0.86 -9.11
CA THR A 268 -13.62 -2.15 -8.44
C THR A 268 -14.61 -2.09 -7.28
N THR A 269 -14.61 -1.02 -6.48
CA THR A 269 -15.56 -0.81 -5.36
C THR A 269 -16.97 -0.56 -5.90
N LEU A 270 -17.07 0.17 -7.02
CA LEU A 270 -18.34 0.53 -7.66
C LEU A 270 -19.02 -0.66 -8.39
N GLY A 271 -18.25 -1.58 -8.97
CA GLY A 271 -18.79 -2.75 -9.68
C GLY A 271 -19.60 -3.72 -8.80
N GLY A 272 -19.42 -3.69 -7.47
CA GLY A 272 -20.24 -4.45 -6.52
C GLY A 272 -21.58 -3.78 -6.14
N ALA A 273 -21.71 -2.47 -6.37
CA ALA A 273 -22.83 -1.64 -5.94
C ALA A 273 -23.80 -1.28 -7.09
N GLU A 274 -23.77 -2.01 -8.20
CA GLU A 274 -24.68 -1.83 -9.34
C GLU A 274 -26.12 -2.20 -8.92
N GLY A 275 -27.08 -1.26 -9.10
CA GLY A 275 -28.51 -1.50 -8.84
C GLY A 275 -29.08 -1.02 -7.49
N LEU A 276 -28.30 -0.36 -6.62
CA LEU A 276 -28.76 0.23 -5.35
C LEU A 276 -29.19 1.71 -5.52
N GLY A 277 -30.17 2.20 -4.75
CA GLY A 277 -30.36 3.65 -4.54
C GLY A 277 -29.14 4.24 -3.81
N LYS A 278 -28.64 5.46 -4.06
CA LYS A 278 -27.30 5.84 -3.55
C LYS A 278 -27.25 7.22 -2.88
N ILE A 279 -26.64 7.29 -1.70
CA ILE A 279 -26.38 8.51 -0.92
C ILE A 279 -24.87 8.63 -0.68
N PHE A 280 -24.31 9.81 -0.93
CA PHE A 280 -22.89 10.14 -0.89
C PHE A 280 -22.61 11.26 0.12
N TYR A 281 -21.51 11.15 0.85
CA TYR A 281 -21.16 11.96 2.00
C TYR A 281 -19.80 12.63 1.82
N GLY A 282 -19.74 13.73 1.05
CA GLY A 282 -18.54 14.57 0.94
C GLY A 282 -17.30 13.91 0.34
N ASP A 283 -16.30 14.74 0.05
CA ASP A 283 -15.00 14.40 -0.55
C ASP A 283 -15.13 13.55 -1.83
N PHE A 284 -15.76 14.16 -2.82
CA PHE A 284 -15.77 13.65 -4.19
C PHE A 284 -14.35 13.64 -4.80
N GLN A 285 -13.41 14.39 -4.19
CA GLN A 285 -12.04 14.63 -4.65
C GLN A 285 -11.02 14.35 -3.52
N SER A 286 -9.82 13.87 -3.87
CA SER A 286 -8.84 13.31 -2.91
C SER A 286 -7.69 14.25 -2.49
N PRO A 287 -7.01 13.98 -1.35
CA PRO A 287 -5.91 14.80 -0.80
C PRO A 287 -4.66 15.00 -1.68
N ALA A 288 -4.43 14.15 -2.68
CA ALA A 288 -3.26 14.26 -3.55
C ALA A 288 -3.50 15.08 -4.84
N GLN A 289 -4.67 15.73 -4.99
CA GLN A 289 -5.13 16.23 -6.30
C GLN A 289 -5.56 17.69 -6.36
N THR A 290 -5.38 18.47 -5.29
CA THR A 290 -5.53 19.93 -5.33
C THR A 290 -4.34 20.65 -5.95
N ALA A 291 -3.62 20.01 -6.87
CA ALA A 291 -2.58 20.64 -7.69
C ALA A 291 -2.74 20.39 -9.21
N ILE A 292 -3.56 19.43 -9.68
CA ILE A 292 -3.58 19.06 -11.12
C ILE A 292 -4.97 18.62 -11.64
N THR A 293 -5.63 19.58 -12.33
CA THR A 293 -6.61 19.53 -13.44
C THR A 293 -8.09 19.13 -13.24
N ALA A 294 -8.98 20.08 -13.58
CA ALA A 294 -10.41 19.90 -13.88
C ALA A 294 -10.75 18.75 -14.86
N ASN A 295 -9.78 18.27 -15.66
CA ASN A 295 -9.91 17.10 -16.54
C ASN A 295 -10.19 15.78 -15.78
N LYS A 296 -9.62 15.62 -14.58
CA LYS A 296 -9.86 14.43 -13.74
C LYS A 296 -11.26 14.45 -13.13
N ASN A 297 -11.76 15.65 -12.80
CA ASN A 297 -13.10 15.86 -12.27
C ASN A 297 -14.17 15.49 -13.32
N ILE A 298 -14.05 15.95 -14.56
CA ILE A 298 -15.03 15.62 -15.63
C ILE A 298 -15.14 14.11 -15.88
N ARG A 299 -14.01 13.40 -15.90
CA ARG A 299 -14.00 11.94 -16.07
C ARG A 299 -14.62 11.19 -14.89
N LEU A 300 -14.38 11.64 -13.66
CA LEU A 300 -15.02 11.08 -12.46
C LEU A 300 -16.54 11.26 -12.52
N ASN A 301 -16.99 12.47 -12.83
CA ASN A 301 -18.40 12.79 -12.85
C ASN A 301 -19.11 12.00 -13.94
N VAL A 302 -18.56 11.90 -15.14
CA VAL A 302 -19.18 11.09 -16.19
C VAL A 302 -19.22 9.61 -15.79
N LEU A 303 -18.18 9.09 -15.12
CA LEU A 303 -18.23 7.72 -14.60
C LEU A 303 -19.32 7.54 -13.53
N ILE A 304 -19.46 8.47 -12.59
CA ILE A 304 -20.43 8.33 -11.49
C ILE A 304 -21.85 8.67 -11.93
N GLU A 305 -22.03 9.77 -12.64
CA GLU A 305 -23.30 10.38 -12.96
C GLU A 305 -23.96 9.65 -14.13
N ASP A 306 -23.26 9.52 -15.27
CA ASP A 306 -23.85 8.86 -16.45
C ASP A 306 -24.03 7.35 -16.25
N THR A 307 -23.21 6.70 -15.40
CA THR A 307 -23.33 5.26 -15.14
C THR A 307 -24.27 4.94 -13.98
N PHE A 308 -24.26 5.74 -12.90
CA PHE A 308 -25.02 5.43 -11.67
C PHE A 308 -26.08 6.49 -11.31
N GLY A 309 -25.74 7.77 -11.40
CA GLY A 309 -26.64 8.89 -11.05
C GLY A 309 -27.88 9.00 -11.95
N MET A 310 -27.83 8.41 -13.14
CA MET A 310 -28.97 8.32 -14.06
C MET A 310 -29.99 7.23 -13.69
N GLN A 311 -29.57 6.19 -12.98
CA GLN A 311 -30.44 5.06 -12.65
C GLN A 311 -31.14 5.26 -11.31
N ASN A 312 -30.48 5.92 -10.36
CA ASN A 312 -30.99 6.10 -9.01
C ASN A 312 -30.75 7.54 -8.53
N PRO A 313 -31.64 8.10 -7.68
CA PRO A 313 -31.38 9.39 -7.06
C PRO A 313 -30.04 9.39 -6.32
N LEU A 314 -29.20 10.36 -6.66
CA LEU A 314 -27.89 10.66 -6.11
C LEU A 314 -28.02 11.81 -5.12
N MET A 315 -27.75 11.54 -3.84
CA MET A 315 -27.86 12.55 -2.77
C MET A 315 -26.47 12.84 -2.24
N VAL A 316 -26.08 14.11 -2.10
CA VAL A 316 -24.68 14.51 -1.82
C VAL A 316 -24.59 15.47 -0.64
N SER A 317 -23.48 15.41 0.11
CA SER A 317 -23.06 16.43 1.09
C SER A 317 -21.73 17.07 0.67
N VAL A 318 -21.43 18.24 1.22
CA VAL A 318 -20.18 18.97 1.00
C VAL A 318 -19.11 18.53 2.02
N GLY A 319 -17.89 18.23 1.58
CA GLY A 319 -16.73 17.91 2.41
C GLY A 319 -15.64 18.98 2.37
N ASN A 320 -14.53 18.72 3.06
CA ASN A 320 -13.40 19.66 3.14
C ASN A 320 -12.70 19.84 1.79
N HIS A 321 -12.66 18.81 0.94
CA HIS A 321 -12.12 18.91 -0.41
C HIS A 321 -13.02 19.68 -1.38
N GLU A 322 -14.30 19.92 -1.04
CA GLU A 322 -15.16 20.79 -1.83
C GLU A 322 -15.14 22.24 -1.34
N TRP A 323 -14.90 22.49 -0.04
CA TRP A 323 -15.09 23.82 0.57
C TRP A 323 -13.80 24.50 1.07
N GLY A 324 -12.84 23.76 1.62
CA GLY A 324 -11.69 24.29 2.37
C GLY A 324 -10.76 25.15 1.51
N SER A 325 -10.78 26.47 1.69
CA SER A 325 -9.90 27.40 0.97
C SER A 325 -9.41 28.57 1.82
N THR A 326 -8.13 28.90 1.69
CA THR A 326 -7.39 29.95 2.40
C THR A 326 -7.97 31.35 2.15
N ASN A 327 -8.59 31.56 0.98
CA ASN A 327 -9.13 32.83 0.53
C ASN A 327 -10.67 32.84 0.46
N ASN A 328 -11.36 31.94 1.16
CA ASN A 328 -12.81 31.96 1.29
C ASN A 328 -13.24 32.67 2.59
N SER A 329 -13.81 33.88 2.47
CA SER A 329 -14.27 34.71 3.59
C SER A 329 -15.46 34.13 4.37
N GLN A 330 -16.08 33.06 3.88
CA GLN A 330 -17.18 32.34 4.52
C GLN A 330 -16.70 31.06 5.25
N THR A 331 -15.40 30.77 5.25
CA THR A 331 -14.86 29.59 5.93
C THR A 331 -15.01 29.74 7.44
N TRP A 332 -15.79 28.87 8.06
CA TRP A 332 -15.94 28.81 9.51
C TRP A 332 -14.74 28.04 10.12
N GLN A 333 -14.02 28.68 11.05
CA GLN A 333 -12.75 28.15 11.59
C GLN A 333 -12.69 28.17 13.13
N PRO A 334 -13.16 27.12 13.82
CA PRO A 334 -13.00 27.00 15.26
C PRO A 334 -11.56 26.52 15.59
N ASN A 335 -10.65 27.45 15.85
CA ASN A 335 -9.31 27.22 16.44
C ASN A 335 -8.52 26.01 15.88
N PHE A 336 -8.11 26.08 14.61
CA PHE A 336 -7.08 25.18 14.07
C PHE A 336 -5.70 25.61 14.59
N THR A 337 -4.92 24.68 15.15
CA THR A 337 -3.57 24.99 15.65
C THR A 337 -2.50 24.99 14.54
N ASN A 338 -2.88 24.66 13.30
CA ASN A 338 -1.97 24.49 12.17
C ASN A 338 -2.56 25.05 10.86
N ASN A 339 -1.83 25.95 10.18
CA ASN A 339 -2.24 26.60 8.91
C ASN A 339 -2.24 25.66 7.68
N TYR A 340 -1.76 24.41 7.81
CA TYR A 340 -1.65 23.46 6.69
C TYR A 340 -2.99 22.93 6.16
N MET A 341 -4.08 23.05 6.91
CA MET A 341 -5.42 22.49 6.61
C MET A 341 -6.34 23.48 5.86
N LEU A 342 -5.80 24.60 5.38
CA LEU A 342 -6.63 25.73 4.94
C LEU A 342 -7.01 25.69 3.44
N ASN A 343 -6.37 24.86 2.59
CA ASN A 343 -6.65 24.82 1.15
C ASN A 343 -6.92 23.40 0.62
N ASP A 344 -7.64 22.59 1.38
CA ASP A 344 -8.04 21.22 1.01
C ASP A 344 -8.84 21.16 -0.31
N ALA A 345 -9.53 22.23 -0.70
CA ALA A 345 -10.26 22.33 -1.95
C ALA A 345 -9.43 22.91 -3.11
N GLY A 346 -8.16 23.26 -2.89
CA GLY A 346 -7.28 23.75 -3.97
C GLY A 346 -7.79 25.01 -4.64
N GLY A 347 -8.54 25.84 -3.90
CA GLY A 347 -9.15 27.07 -4.40
C GLY A 347 -10.55 26.94 -5.02
N GLU A 348 -11.19 25.75 -5.01
CA GLU A 348 -12.55 25.57 -5.56
C GLU A 348 -13.66 26.24 -4.73
N CYS A 349 -13.50 26.29 -3.41
CA CYS A 349 -14.38 26.96 -2.44
C CYS A 349 -15.90 26.75 -2.66
N GLY A 350 -16.30 25.53 -3.00
CA GLY A 350 -17.69 25.12 -3.18
C GLY A 350 -18.32 25.53 -4.51
N VAL A 351 -17.61 26.27 -5.36
CA VAL A 351 -18.18 26.80 -6.61
C VAL A 351 -18.53 25.68 -7.60
N PRO A 352 -17.67 24.69 -7.90
CA PRO A 352 -18.07 23.58 -8.76
C PRO A 352 -19.23 22.76 -8.17
N PHE A 353 -19.23 22.53 -6.85
CA PHE A 353 -20.25 21.75 -6.16
C PHE A 353 -21.65 22.37 -6.28
N LYS A 354 -21.78 23.69 -6.04
CA LYS A 354 -23.09 24.37 -6.07
C LYS A 354 -23.73 24.37 -7.45
N HIS A 355 -22.94 24.46 -8.51
CA HIS A 355 -23.45 24.45 -9.88
C HIS A 355 -23.85 23.04 -10.33
N ARG A 356 -23.12 22.03 -9.88
CA ARG A 356 -23.37 20.63 -10.23
C ARG A 356 -24.58 20.05 -9.52
N TYR A 357 -24.74 20.34 -8.23
CA TYR A 357 -25.82 19.83 -7.40
C TYR A 357 -26.72 20.98 -6.92
N PRO A 358 -27.48 21.63 -7.83
CA PRO A 358 -28.33 22.76 -7.47
C PRO A 358 -29.42 22.33 -6.49
N ARG A 359 -29.40 22.92 -5.29
CA ARG A 359 -30.42 22.76 -4.25
C ARG A 359 -30.89 24.13 -3.82
N PHE A 360 -32.09 24.53 -4.23
CA PHE A 360 -32.65 25.83 -3.88
C PHE A 360 -33.59 25.68 -2.69
N ASN A 361 -33.35 26.44 -1.63
CA ASN A 361 -34.37 26.75 -0.63
C ASN A 361 -35.04 28.09 -0.98
N ASP A 362 -36.08 28.47 -0.23
CA ASP A 362 -36.84 29.72 -0.44
C ASP A 362 -35.98 31.01 -0.33
N SER A 363 -34.69 30.91 0.03
CA SER A 363 -33.75 32.02 0.27
C SER A 363 -32.39 31.92 -0.45
N GLY A 364 -32.11 30.86 -1.22
CA GLY A 364 -30.81 30.65 -1.87
C GLY A 364 -30.37 29.18 -1.98
N TYR A 365 -29.07 28.96 -2.21
CA TYR A 365 -28.47 27.62 -2.27
C TYR A 365 -28.39 26.99 -0.87
N ALA A 366 -28.81 25.73 -0.74
CA ALA A 366 -28.82 25.01 0.54
C ALA A 366 -27.65 24.02 0.65
N TRP A 367 -26.70 24.31 1.54
CA TRP A 367 -25.56 23.44 1.85
C TRP A 367 -25.91 22.29 2.82
N TRP A 368 -27.10 22.36 3.41
CA TRP A 368 -27.70 21.34 4.28
C TRP A 368 -29.18 21.24 3.94
N TYR A 369 -29.70 20.02 3.97
CA TYR A 369 -31.09 19.74 3.57
C TYR A 369 -31.55 18.38 4.12
N SER A 370 -32.85 18.12 4.06
CA SER A 370 -33.45 16.83 4.46
C SER A 370 -34.37 16.31 3.37
N PHE A 371 -34.68 15.02 3.40
CA PHE A 371 -35.63 14.40 2.50
C PHE A 371 -36.14 13.08 3.05
N ASP A 372 -37.31 12.66 2.58
CA ASP A 372 -37.91 11.38 2.92
C ASP A 372 -37.78 10.40 1.75
N HIS A 373 -37.50 9.14 2.07
CA HIS A 373 -37.54 8.04 1.11
C HIS A 373 -38.03 6.77 1.78
N GLY A 374 -39.23 6.32 1.39
CA GLY A 374 -39.91 5.19 2.02
C GLY A 374 -40.10 5.44 3.53
N LEU A 375 -39.58 4.52 4.36
CA LEU A 375 -39.69 4.58 5.83
C LEU A 375 -38.61 5.41 6.53
N VAL A 376 -37.76 6.13 5.79
CA VAL A 376 -36.59 6.81 6.33
C VAL A 376 -36.65 8.31 6.07
N HIS A 377 -36.41 9.11 7.12
CA HIS A 377 -36.10 10.52 7.03
C HIS A 377 -34.57 10.71 7.08
N TYR A 378 -34.01 11.38 6.07
CA TYR A 378 -32.58 11.65 5.96
C TYR A 378 -32.28 13.12 6.21
N VAL A 379 -31.24 13.39 7.00
CA VAL A 379 -30.71 14.73 7.24
C VAL A 379 -29.29 14.81 6.70
N MET A 380 -29.02 15.80 5.85
CA MET A 380 -27.72 16.10 5.26
C MET A 380 -27.18 17.39 5.87
N MET A 381 -26.21 17.28 6.78
CA MET A 381 -25.53 18.41 7.40
C MET A 381 -24.21 18.72 6.68
N SER A 382 -23.83 19.99 6.65
CA SER A 382 -22.48 20.43 6.28
C SER A 382 -21.62 20.64 7.52
N SER A 383 -20.54 19.88 7.65
CA SER A 383 -19.52 20.08 8.69
C SER A 383 -18.53 21.21 8.38
N GLU A 384 -18.60 21.78 7.18
CA GLU A 384 -17.69 22.85 6.73
C GLU A 384 -18.29 24.25 6.90
N HIS A 385 -19.57 24.31 7.29
CA HIS A 385 -20.29 25.52 7.66
C HIS A 385 -20.58 25.55 9.15
N GLU A 386 -20.79 26.74 9.71
CA GLU A 386 -21.07 26.88 11.14
C GLU A 386 -22.32 26.08 11.55
N PHE A 387 -22.14 25.17 12.51
CA PHE A 387 -23.19 24.31 13.06
C PHE A 387 -23.32 24.44 14.60
N THR A 388 -22.67 25.43 15.19
CA THR A 388 -22.73 25.73 16.63
C THR A 388 -24.15 26.10 17.08
N ASN A 389 -24.44 25.93 18.36
CA ASN A 389 -25.74 26.28 18.93
C ASN A 389 -26.14 27.74 18.62
N GLY A 390 -27.31 27.92 18.02
CA GLY A 390 -27.84 29.23 17.60
C GLY A 390 -27.50 29.64 16.16
N SER A 391 -26.56 28.95 15.50
CA SER A 391 -26.28 29.14 14.08
C SER A 391 -27.52 28.88 13.20
N ALA A 392 -27.47 29.33 11.94
CA ALA A 392 -28.56 29.09 10.99
C ALA A 392 -28.79 27.60 10.74
N GLN A 393 -27.70 26.83 10.56
CA GLN A 393 -27.76 25.39 10.36
C GLN A 393 -28.28 24.66 11.61
N HIS A 394 -27.82 25.02 12.81
CA HIS A 394 -28.29 24.38 14.05
C HIS A 394 -29.78 24.61 14.33
N ARG A 395 -30.27 25.85 14.11
CA ARG A 395 -31.70 26.15 14.21
C ARG A 395 -32.53 25.37 13.20
N TRP A 396 -32.07 25.34 11.94
CA TRP A 396 -32.71 24.56 10.90
C TRP A 396 -32.76 23.06 11.24
N LEU A 397 -31.65 22.46 11.69
CA LEU A 397 -31.59 21.06 12.11
C LEU A 397 -32.61 20.75 13.19
N ARG A 398 -32.70 21.59 14.23
CA ARG A 398 -33.67 21.43 15.31
C ARG A 398 -35.11 21.51 14.80
N GLU A 399 -35.41 22.45 13.91
CA GLU A 399 -36.74 22.61 13.32
C GLU A 399 -37.13 21.43 12.41
N ASP A 400 -36.19 20.91 11.63
CA ASP A 400 -36.39 19.78 10.74
C ASP A 400 -36.63 18.49 11.53
N LEU A 401 -35.73 18.16 12.48
CA LEU A 401 -35.85 17.00 13.35
C LEU A 401 -37.15 17.00 14.17
N ALA A 402 -37.62 18.17 14.62
CA ALA A 402 -38.87 18.30 15.35
C ALA A 402 -40.13 18.03 14.49
N LYS A 403 -40.03 18.14 13.16
CA LYS A 403 -41.14 17.88 12.23
C LYS A 403 -41.28 16.39 11.88
N VAL A 404 -40.27 15.57 12.16
CA VAL A 404 -40.25 14.16 11.77
C VAL A 404 -41.37 13.38 12.45
N ASN A 405 -42.32 12.88 11.64
CA ASN A 405 -43.37 12.00 12.10
C ASN A 405 -42.90 10.53 12.07
N ARG A 406 -42.43 10.02 13.22
CA ARG A 406 -41.90 8.64 13.35
C ARG A 406 -42.94 7.53 13.11
N SER A 407 -44.23 7.87 13.00
CA SER A 407 -45.26 6.89 12.55
C SER A 407 -45.28 6.72 11.02
N VAL A 408 -44.73 7.69 10.27
CA VAL A 408 -44.61 7.66 8.81
C VAL A 408 -43.19 7.24 8.42
N THR A 409 -42.18 7.94 8.93
CA THR A 409 -40.76 7.63 8.74
C THR A 409 -40.15 7.18 10.07
N PRO A 410 -40.33 5.91 10.46
CA PRO A 410 -39.83 5.42 11.74
C PRO A 410 -38.31 5.51 11.86
N TRP A 411 -37.56 5.44 10.76
CA TRP A 411 -36.11 5.52 10.74
C TRP A 411 -35.63 6.95 10.52
N LEU A 412 -34.70 7.41 11.37
CA LEU A 412 -34.07 8.72 11.26
C LEU A 412 -32.57 8.55 11.07
N VAL A 413 -32.08 8.90 9.87
CA VAL A 413 -30.66 8.80 9.48
C VAL A 413 -30.09 10.20 9.34
N PHE A 414 -29.11 10.52 10.16
CA PHE A 414 -28.44 11.82 10.17
C PHE A 414 -27.06 11.67 9.54
N THR A 415 -26.64 12.61 8.70
CA THR A 415 -25.41 12.48 7.93
C THR A 415 -24.57 13.74 8.00
N SER A 416 -23.25 13.57 7.99
CA SER A 416 -22.25 14.65 7.99
C SER A 416 -21.00 14.18 7.26
N HIS A 417 -20.13 15.09 6.83
CA HIS A 417 -18.83 14.67 6.30
C HIS A 417 -17.88 14.30 7.44
N ARG A 418 -17.63 15.24 8.37
CA ARG A 418 -16.77 15.01 9.53
C ARG A 418 -17.47 14.25 10.68
N PRO A 419 -16.77 13.35 11.39
CA PRO A 419 -17.38 12.54 12.44
C PRO A 419 -17.51 13.23 13.80
N VAL A 420 -18.43 12.73 14.63
CA VAL A 420 -18.48 13.01 16.09
C VAL A 420 -17.52 12.08 16.84
N TYR A 421 -17.45 10.82 16.40
CA TYR A 421 -16.62 9.78 17.01
C TYR A 421 -15.64 9.24 15.98
N GLN A 422 -14.37 9.22 16.38
CA GLN A 422 -13.30 8.59 15.62
C GLN A 422 -12.32 7.98 16.60
N THR A 423 -11.85 6.77 16.31
CA THR A 423 -10.88 6.09 17.19
C THR A 423 -9.46 6.56 16.94
N CYS A 424 -9.17 7.03 15.73
CA CYS A 424 -7.92 7.64 15.33
C CYS A 424 -7.67 8.97 16.07
N THR A 425 -6.77 8.99 17.05
CA THR A 425 -6.37 10.23 17.73
C THR A 425 -5.12 10.82 17.11
N ASN A 426 -5.27 11.94 16.40
CA ASN A 426 -4.16 12.82 16.07
C ASN A 426 -4.24 14.03 17.01
N PRO A 427 -3.49 14.05 18.14
CA PRO A 427 -3.62 15.12 19.13
C PRO A 427 -3.09 16.43 18.54
N GLY A 428 -3.99 17.24 17.96
CA GLY A 428 -3.72 18.64 17.60
C GLY A 428 -4.44 19.18 16.36
N MET A 429 -4.74 18.35 15.34
CA MET A 429 -5.10 18.89 14.01
C MET A 429 -6.55 19.38 13.85
N GLU A 430 -7.54 18.83 14.58
CA GLU A 430 -8.97 19.18 14.38
C GLU A 430 -9.77 19.33 15.69
N SER A 431 -9.08 19.55 16.81
CA SER A 431 -9.70 19.51 18.14
C SER A 431 -10.87 20.47 18.32
N GLY A 432 -10.91 21.59 17.59
CA GLY A 432 -12.00 22.57 17.67
C GLY A 432 -13.30 22.10 17.03
N ILE A 433 -13.24 21.50 15.84
CA ILE A 433 -14.44 20.96 15.16
C ILE A 433 -15.01 19.77 15.94
N LEU A 434 -14.15 18.86 16.41
CA LEU A 434 -14.59 17.70 17.20
C LEU A 434 -15.25 18.12 18.52
N GLN A 435 -14.74 19.18 19.17
CA GLN A 435 -15.38 19.75 20.36
C GLN A 435 -16.80 20.22 20.05
N HIS A 436 -17.00 20.94 18.93
CA HIS A 436 -18.34 21.40 18.53
C HIS A 436 -19.26 20.26 18.06
N MET A 437 -18.72 19.24 17.39
CA MET A 437 -19.48 18.02 17.07
C MET A 437 -20.00 17.34 18.34
N GLU A 438 -19.18 17.29 19.38
CA GLU A 438 -19.57 16.76 20.68
C GLU A 438 -20.51 17.68 21.48
N SER A 439 -20.30 19.01 21.47
CA SER A 439 -21.10 19.94 22.28
C SER A 439 -22.40 20.40 21.64
N ASP A 440 -22.48 20.46 20.31
CA ASP A 440 -23.60 21.09 19.60
C ASP A 440 -24.43 20.10 18.77
N ILE A 441 -23.81 19.06 18.20
CA ILE A 441 -24.50 18.07 17.34
C ILE A 441 -24.94 16.84 18.11
N LYS A 442 -24.05 16.23 18.90
CA LYS A 442 -24.39 15.06 19.72
C LYS A 442 -25.67 15.26 20.58
N PRO A 443 -25.92 16.41 21.22
CA PRO A 443 -27.18 16.62 21.93
C PRO A 443 -28.42 16.58 21.04
N LEU A 444 -28.35 17.01 19.78
CA LEU A 444 -29.48 16.89 18.84
C LEU A 444 -29.76 15.43 18.48
N LEU A 445 -28.70 14.62 18.29
CA LEU A 445 -28.84 13.20 18.00
C LEU A 445 -29.58 12.48 19.14
N GLU A 446 -29.23 12.82 20.38
CA GLU A 446 -29.82 12.27 21.60
C GLU A 446 -31.25 12.77 21.83
N GLU A 447 -31.48 14.09 21.69
CA GLU A 447 -32.79 14.73 21.93
C GLU A 447 -33.88 14.19 21.01
N PHE A 448 -33.56 13.98 19.73
CA PHE A 448 -34.52 13.55 18.71
C PHE A 448 -34.49 12.04 18.43
N GLY A 449 -33.63 11.28 19.13
CA GLY A 449 -33.52 9.84 18.99
C GLY A 449 -33.17 9.42 17.55
N VAL A 450 -32.06 9.95 17.04
CA VAL A 450 -31.49 9.55 15.74
C VAL A 450 -31.09 8.08 15.80
N ASP A 451 -31.44 7.30 14.76
CA ASP A 451 -31.16 5.86 14.76
C ASP A 451 -29.73 5.57 14.26
N LEU A 452 -29.29 6.28 13.22
CA LEU A 452 -27.99 6.10 12.57
C LEU A 452 -27.40 7.45 12.19
N PHE A 453 -26.14 7.70 12.56
CA PHE A 453 -25.33 8.84 12.16
C PHE A 453 -24.20 8.38 11.24
N VAL A 454 -24.19 8.82 9.98
CA VAL A 454 -23.25 8.35 8.95
C VAL A 454 -22.29 9.45 8.53
N THR A 455 -20.99 9.13 8.46
CA THR A 455 -19.90 10.09 8.20
C THR A 455 -18.79 9.54 7.30
N GLY A 456 -17.96 10.42 6.75
CA GLY A 456 -16.78 10.10 5.93
C GLY A 456 -15.51 10.72 6.52
N HIS A 457 -14.77 11.46 5.70
CA HIS A 457 -13.62 12.32 6.01
C HIS A 457 -12.34 11.59 6.40
N TRP A 458 -12.42 10.64 7.34
CA TRP A 458 -11.31 9.73 7.61
C TRP A 458 -11.44 8.50 6.73
N HIS A 459 -10.37 8.13 6.07
CA HIS A 459 -10.38 7.10 5.05
C HIS A 459 -10.31 5.69 5.64
N ARG A 460 -11.38 5.28 6.32
CA ARG A 460 -11.55 4.00 7.00
C ARG A 460 -13.03 3.68 7.18
N TYR A 461 -13.32 2.45 7.60
CA TYR A 461 -14.62 2.09 8.15
C TYR A 461 -14.54 2.09 9.68
N GLU A 462 -15.43 2.78 10.39
CA GLU A 462 -15.61 2.60 11.83
C GLU A 462 -17.09 2.53 12.18
N ARG A 463 -17.42 1.81 13.25
CA ARG A 463 -18.76 1.79 13.82
C ARG A 463 -18.72 1.77 15.33
N THR A 464 -19.65 2.48 15.93
CA THR A 464 -19.85 2.46 17.39
C THR A 464 -20.87 1.42 17.81
N LYS A 465 -20.83 1.03 19.09
CA LYS A 465 -22.01 0.55 19.81
C LYS A 465 -23.10 1.64 19.77
N PRO A 466 -24.38 1.30 19.96
CA PRO A 466 -25.40 2.34 20.09
C PRO A 466 -25.09 3.21 21.30
N ILE A 467 -24.87 4.50 21.08
CA ILE A 467 -24.65 5.50 22.12
C ILE A 467 -25.96 6.24 22.26
N ASN A 468 -26.63 6.10 23.41
CA ASN A 468 -27.97 6.66 23.65
C ASN A 468 -29.01 6.28 22.58
N GLY A 469 -28.84 5.11 21.96
CA GLY A 469 -29.74 4.59 20.91
C GLY A 469 -29.28 4.88 19.48
N THR A 470 -28.28 5.74 19.28
CA THR A 470 -27.74 6.09 17.95
C THR A 470 -26.51 5.26 17.61
N TYR A 471 -26.52 4.61 16.44
CA TYR A 471 -25.30 4.03 15.86
C TYR A 471 -24.53 5.12 15.11
N HIS A 472 -23.22 5.22 15.30
CA HIS A 472 -22.37 6.09 14.48
C HIS A 472 -21.54 5.21 13.55
N ALA A 473 -21.58 5.50 12.26
CA ALA A 473 -20.84 4.79 11.22
C ALA A 473 -19.99 5.78 10.42
N LEU A 474 -18.68 5.55 10.39
CA LEU A 474 -17.70 6.25 9.58
C LEU A 474 -17.37 5.34 8.40
N ILE A 475 -17.53 5.82 7.16
CA ILE A 475 -17.53 5.00 5.95
C ILE A 475 -16.67 5.62 4.82
N GLY A 476 -15.54 6.21 5.18
CA GLY A 476 -14.68 6.99 4.29
C GLY A 476 -13.64 6.20 3.50
N SER A 477 -13.67 4.86 3.49
CA SER A 477 -12.66 4.05 2.76
C SER A 477 -13.10 3.40 1.45
N PRO A 478 -13.90 3.99 0.54
CA PRO A 478 -14.20 3.33 -0.73
C PRO A 478 -13.01 3.25 -1.69
N ARG A 479 -11.95 4.03 -1.46
CA ARG A 479 -10.77 4.08 -2.34
C ARG A 479 -9.45 4.37 -1.62
N TYR A 480 -9.48 5.29 -0.68
CA TYR A 480 -8.30 5.72 0.05
C TYR A 480 -8.25 5.03 1.40
N LEU A 481 -7.03 4.89 1.91
CA LEU A 481 -6.79 4.51 3.29
C LEU A 481 -5.78 5.49 3.85
N ASP A 482 -6.11 6.05 5.00
CA ASP A 482 -5.19 6.89 5.72
C ASP A 482 -4.02 6.07 6.27
N PRO A 483 -2.87 6.69 6.54
CA PRO A 483 -1.82 6.05 7.31
C PRO A 483 -2.37 5.48 8.63
N ALA A 484 -1.85 4.32 9.03
CA ALA A 484 -2.22 3.68 10.28
C ALA A 484 -1.96 4.65 11.45
N CYS A 485 -2.99 4.92 12.25
CA CYS A 485 -2.92 5.84 13.38
C CYS A 485 -3.20 5.11 14.70
N ALA A 486 -2.75 5.72 15.80
CA ALA A 486 -3.04 5.17 17.13
C ALA A 486 -4.55 5.26 17.40
N HIS A 487 -5.22 4.11 17.35
CA HIS A 487 -6.59 3.99 17.78
C HIS A 487 -6.64 4.08 19.31
N THR A 488 -7.31 5.08 19.84
CA THR A 488 -7.96 4.88 21.13
C THR A 488 -9.01 3.78 20.93
N ARG A 489 -9.20 2.89 21.90
CA ARG A 489 -10.34 1.97 21.91
C ARG A 489 -11.32 2.41 23.00
N PRO A 490 -12.08 3.50 22.80
CA PRO A 490 -13.07 3.90 23.75
C PRO A 490 -14.14 2.82 23.87
N TRP A 491 -14.83 2.80 25.01
CA TRP A 491 -15.89 1.82 25.30
C TRP A 491 -16.99 1.74 24.22
N TRP A 492 -17.15 2.82 23.45
CA TRP A 492 -18.16 2.96 22.42
C TRP A 492 -17.73 2.42 21.05
N SER A 493 -16.45 2.18 20.78
CA SER A 493 -16.00 1.66 19.46
C SER A 493 -16.32 0.16 19.35
N GLU A 494 -16.98 -0.23 18.27
CA GLU A 494 -17.37 -1.62 18.01
C GLU A 494 -16.56 -2.23 16.85
N VAL A 495 -16.47 -1.55 15.71
CA VAL A 495 -15.74 -2.03 14.52
C VAL A 495 -14.86 -0.93 13.98
N VAL A 496 -13.66 -1.28 13.53
CA VAL A 496 -12.73 -0.40 12.83
C VAL A 496 -12.00 -1.21 11.76
N PHE A 497 -12.06 -0.78 10.50
CA PHE A 497 -11.25 -1.27 9.40
C PHE A 497 -10.52 -0.10 8.72
N ASP A 498 -9.23 -0.01 8.96
CA ASP A 498 -8.31 1.01 8.42
C ASP A 498 -7.46 0.48 7.26
N THR A 499 -7.64 -0.79 6.86
CA THR A 499 -6.93 -1.43 5.75
C THR A 499 -7.85 -1.96 4.65
N VAL A 500 -9.14 -1.63 4.70
CA VAL A 500 -10.16 -2.25 3.84
C VAL A 500 -10.84 -1.17 3.01
N LEU A 501 -10.81 -1.35 1.70
CA LEU A 501 -11.58 -0.53 0.79
C LEU A 501 -13.01 -1.06 0.69
N GLY A 502 -14.03 -0.21 0.72
CA GLY A 502 -15.41 -0.70 0.67
C GLY A 502 -16.51 0.36 0.71
N TYR A 503 -17.75 -0.10 0.65
CA TYR A 503 -18.95 0.73 0.77
C TYR A 503 -19.95 0.10 1.71
N THR A 504 -20.89 0.90 2.23
CA THR A 504 -21.96 0.38 3.09
C THR A 504 -23.26 0.29 2.32
N GLU A 505 -23.94 -0.85 2.38
CA GLU A 505 -25.32 -1.04 1.91
C GLU A 505 -26.26 -0.99 3.12
N MET A 506 -27.22 -0.09 3.10
CA MET A 506 -28.29 0.02 4.09
C MET A 506 -29.59 -0.56 3.54
N LYS A 507 -30.08 -1.64 4.13
CA LYS A 507 -31.33 -2.31 3.79
C LYS A 507 -32.43 -1.91 4.76
N VAL A 508 -33.46 -1.27 4.23
CA VAL A 508 -34.69 -0.96 4.96
C VAL A 508 -35.64 -2.11 4.73
N HIS A 509 -35.79 -3.00 5.72
CA HIS A 509 -36.64 -4.19 5.60
C HIS A 509 -38.11 -3.86 5.87
N ASN A 510 -38.37 -3.06 6.91
CA ASN A 510 -39.70 -2.58 7.31
C ASN A 510 -39.57 -1.53 8.43
N ALA A 511 -40.69 -1.15 9.06
CA ALA A 511 -40.74 -0.15 10.13
C ALA A 511 -40.01 -0.54 11.43
N SER A 512 -39.61 -1.80 11.58
CA SER A 512 -39.00 -2.35 12.80
C SER A 512 -37.63 -2.98 12.58
N MET A 513 -37.19 -3.19 11.33
CA MET A 513 -35.87 -3.71 11.01
C MET A 513 -35.17 -2.91 9.89
N LEU A 514 -33.96 -2.44 10.19
CA LEU A 514 -33.00 -1.85 9.25
C LEU A 514 -31.66 -2.58 9.42
N GLU A 515 -30.97 -2.87 8.33
CA GLU A 515 -29.69 -3.58 8.34
C GLU A 515 -28.65 -2.76 7.58
N CYS A 516 -27.43 -2.69 8.09
CA CYS A 516 -26.29 -2.06 7.42
C CYS A 516 -25.23 -3.12 7.19
N ILE A 517 -24.71 -3.19 5.96
CA ILE A 517 -23.74 -4.19 5.51
C ILE A 517 -22.56 -3.45 4.90
N PHE A 518 -21.38 -3.55 5.49
CA PHE A 518 -20.16 -3.04 4.88
C PHE A 518 -19.56 -4.11 3.96
N TRP A 519 -19.47 -3.78 2.67
CA TRP A 519 -18.87 -4.59 1.62
C TRP A 519 -17.46 -4.10 1.36
N GLY A 520 -16.45 -4.95 1.58
CA GLY A 520 -15.05 -4.55 1.46
C GLY A 520 -14.14 -5.54 0.73
N HIS A 521 -12.97 -5.03 0.34
CA HIS A 521 -11.88 -5.74 -0.31
C HIS A 521 -10.52 -5.10 0.03
N PRO A 522 -9.40 -5.82 -0.10
CA PRO A 522 -8.08 -5.25 0.14
C PRO A 522 -7.62 -4.32 -1.01
N PRO A 523 -6.71 -3.35 -0.77
CA PRO A 523 -6.31 -2.34 -1.75
C PRO A 523 -5.62 -2.88 -3.01
N ASN A 524 -4.87 -3.97 -2.89
CA ASN A 524 -4.03 -4.52 -3.97
C ASN A 524 -4.77 -5.57 -4.84
N GLY A 525 -6.08 -5.73 -4.67
CA GLY A 525 -6.87 -6.77 -5.34
C GLY A 525 -7.49 -6.33 -6.66
N SER A 526 -6.70 -6.10 -7.72
CA SER A 526 -7.26 -5.93 -9.06
C SER A 526 -7.91 -7.26 -9.51
N GLY A 527 -9.23 -7.38 -9.36
CA GLY A 527 -10.02 -8.56 -9.75
C GLY A 527 -10.59 -9.41 -8.60
N GLN A 528 -10.51 -8.98 -7.34
CA GLN A 528 -11.17 -9.69 -6.23
C GLN A 528 -12.63 -9.23 -6.05
N SER A 529 -13.54 -10.17 -5.80
CA SER A 529 -14.95 -9.89 -5.48
C SER A 529 -15.07 -9.21 -4.11
N VAL A 530 -15.84 -8.12 -3.99
CA VAL A 530 -16.23 -7.52 -2.71
C VAL A 530 -16.91 -8.56 -1.80
N LYS A 531 -16.66 -8.51 -0.50
CA LYS A 531 -17.25 -9.42 0.49
C LYS A 531 -17.85 -8.64 1.66
N VAL A 532 -18.80 -9.24 2.35
CA VAL A 532 -19.33 -8.66 3.61
C VAL A 532 -18.23 -8.70 4.66
N MET A 533 -17.87 -7.52 5.18
CA MET A 533 -16.83 -7.31 6.19
C MET A 533 -17.41 -6.93 7.55
N ASP A 534 -18.52 -6.18 7.58
CA ASP A 534 -19.36 -5.97 8.77
C ASP A 534 -20.83 -6.04 8.37
N SER A 535 -21.69 -6.48 9.29
CA SER A 535 -23.14 -6.35 9.16
C SER A 535 -23.78 -6.21 10.53
N TYR A 536 -24.72 -5.27 10.66
CA TYR A 536 -25.45 -5.02 11.90
C TYR A 536 -26.90 -4.62 11.62
N VAL A 537 -27.78 -5.05 12.52
CA VAL A 537 -29.23 -4.83 12.41
C VAL A 537 -29.70 -3.91 13.51
N LEU A 538 -30.38 -2.84 13.12
CA LEU A 538 -31.15 -1.97 13.99
C LEU A 538 -32.56 -2.55 14.10
N GLN A 539 -32.93 -3.01 15.30
CA GLN A 539 -34.27 -3.53 15.59
C GLN A 539 -35.00 -2.63 16.58
N LYS A 540 -36.19 -2.16 16.21
CA LYS A 540 -37.11 -1.52 17.16
C LYS A 540 -38.02 -2.59 17.76
N ALA A 541 -38.10 -2.64 19.08
CA ALA A 541 -39.03 -3.54 19.75
C ALA A 541 -40.45 -3.25 19.24
N SER A 542 -41.14 -4.27 18.73
CA SER A 542 -42.53 -4.16 18.30
C SER A 542 -43.35 -3.53 19.40
N PHE A 543 -44.03 -2.43 19.10
CA PHE A 543 -44.88 -1.70 20.04
C PHE A 543 -46.10 -2.58 20.39
N VAL A 544 -45.91 -3.53 21.31
CA VAL A 544 -47.00 -4.31 21.91
C VAL A 544 -47.17 -3.82 23.33
N SER A 545 -48.33 -3.23 23.58
CA SER A 545 -48.80 -2.70 24.85
C SER A 545 -48.50 -3.62 26.05
N ARG A 546 -47.94 -3.04 27.11
CA ARG A 546 -47.82 -3.65 28.44
C ARG A 546 -49.17 -4.14 28.98
N MET A 547 -49.21 -5.37 29.52
CA MET A 547 -49.93 -5.70 30.76
C MET A 547 -49.28 -6.91 31.47
N PRO A 548 -49.45 -7.07 32.81
CA PRO A 548 -48.57 -7.87 33.64
C PRO A 548 -49.17 -9.22 34.14
N SER A 549 -48.25 -10.10 34.56
CA SER A 549 -48.34 -11.07 35.67
C SER A 549 -48.58 -12.57 35.38
N LEU A 550 -47.91 -13.37 36.24
CA LEU A 550 -48.22 -14.71 36.79
C LEU A 550 -47.69 -15.99 36.11
N VAL A 551 -46.64 -16.56 36.74
CA VAL A 551 -46.61 -17.86 37.47
C VAL A 551 -46.41 -19.20 36.71
N ASP A 552 -45.41 -19.95 37.24
CA ASP A 552 -45.19 -21.41 37.39
C ASP A 552 -44.86 -22.39 36.22
N HIS A 553 -43.59 -22.85 36.24
CA HIS A 553 -43.12 -24.26 36.47
C HIS A 553 -43.41 -25.39 35.41
N PRO A 554 -42.73 -26.57 35.46
CA PRO A 554 -41.55 -26.91 34.64
C PRO A 554 -41.66 -28.29 33.92
N ILE A 555 -40.51 -28.89 33.51
CA ILE A 555 -40.28 -30.32 33.10
C ILE A 555 -40.40 -30.56 31.56
N GLY A 556 -39.53 -31.28 30.86
CA GLY A 556 -38.44 -32.18 31.26
C GLY A 556 -37.65 -32.79 30.08
N LYS A 557 -36.67 -33.61 30.50
CA LYS A 557 -35.64 -34.37 29.78
C LYS A 557 -36.13 -35.22 28.61
N VAL A 558 -35.27 -35.40 27.58
CA VAL A 558 -34.95 -36.72 26.97
C VAL A 558 -33.53 -36.70 26.38
N ALA A 559 -32.72 -37.70 26.72
CA ALA A 559 -31.51 -38.13 26.00
C ALA A 559 -31.83 -39.42 25.20
N PRO A 560 -31.02 -39.83 24.20
CA PRO A 560 -30.13 -40.97 24.49
C PRO A 560 -28.75 -40.94 23.79
N ALA A 561 -27.86 -41.77 24.36
CA ALA A 561 -26.45 -42.00 24.07
C ALA A 561 -26.18 -42.93 22.86
N VAL A 562 -24.94 -42.95 22.35
CA VAL A 562 -24.10 -44.18 22.10
C VAL A 562 -22.60 -43.82 22.04
N LEU A 563 -21.79 -44.64 22.72
CA LEU A 563 -20.32 -44.71 22.84
C LEU A 563 -19.58 -45.07 21.53
N LEU A 564 -18.33 -44.60 21.36
CA LEU A 564 -17.17 -45.46 21.06
C LEU A 564 -15.82 -44.74 21.32
N VAL A 565 -14.90 -45.50 21.92
CA VAL A 565 -13.59 -45.07 22.48
C VAL A 565 -12.48 -45.22 21.44
N ALA A 566 -11.58 -44.24 21.34
CA ALA A 566 -10.17 -44.45 20.96
C ALA A 566 -9.28 -43.38 21.63
N PHE A 567 -8.22 -43.85 22.30
CA PHE A 567 -7.19 -43.08 22.99
C PHE A 567 -6.29 -42.30 22.03
N PHE A 568 -6.10 -41.00 22.24
CA PHE A 568 -4.85 -40.27 22.00
C PHE A 568 -4.74 -39.11 23.00
N CYS A 569 -3.58 -38.97 23.66
CA CYS A 569 -3.30 -37.92 24.63
C CYS A 569 -3.44 -36.53 24.01
N HIS A 570 -4.23 -35.65 24.62
CA HIS A 570 -4.22 -34.20 24.42
C HIS A 570 -4.14 -33.56 25.81
N LEU A 571 -3.08 -32.79 26.06
CA LEU A 571 -2.93 -32.00 27.30
C LEU A 571 -3.42 -30.57 27.05
N ALA A 572 -4.33 -30.14 27.91
CA ALA A 572 -5.12 -28.93 27.81
C ALA A 572 -4.40 -27.70 28.37
N GLY A 573 -4.43 -26.60 27.61
CA GLY A 573 -4.13 -25.24 28.09
C GLY A 573 -5.37 -24.34 28.16
N CYS A 574 -6.55 -24.81 27.74
CA CYS A 574 -7.79 -24.03 27.83
C CYS A 574 -8.89 -24.91 28.45
N SER A 575 -9.21 -24.69 29.72
CA SER A 575 -10.41 -25.25 30.34
C SER A 575 -11.16 -24.17 31.12
N SER A 576 -12.15 -23.55 30.49
CA SER A 576 -13.28 -22.97 31.21
C SER A 576 -14.57 -23.34 30.48
N SER A 577 -15.54 -23.74 31.29
CA SER A 577 -16.73 -24.50 30.95
C SER A 577 -17.80 -23.70 30.19
N SER A 578 -17.88 -23.90 28.89
CA SER A 578 -19.11 -24.01 28.08
C SER A 578 -18.68 -24.40 26.66
N SER A 579 -19.54 -25.11 25.93
CA SER A 579 -19.21 -25.77 24.67
C SER A 579 -18.78 -24.79 23.55
N THR A 580 -17.46 -24.63 23.35
CA THR A 580 -16.70 -24.32 22.10
C THR A 580 -15.32 -23.76 22.46
N THR A 581 -14.37 -24.64 22.81
CA THR A 581 -13.04 -24.24 23.30
C THR A 581 -12.05 -24.08 22.12
N THR A 582 -11.51 -22.89 21.87
CA THR A 582 -10.37 -22.70 20.93
C THR A 582 -9.12 -23.26 21.59
N THR A 583 -8.38 -24.16 20.95
CA THR A 583 -7.05 -24.58 21.42
C THR A 583 -6.01 -24.17 20.38
N ILE A 584 -5.01 -23.38 20.78
CA ILE A 584 -3.80 -23.16 19.98
C ILE A 584 -2.86 -24.32 20.29
N ALA A 585 -2.62 -25.20 19.32
CA ALA A 585 -1.62 -26.25 19.44
C ALA A 585 -0.30 -25.74 18.87
N VAL A 586 0.72 -25.66 19.72
CA VAL A 586 2.10 -25.37 19.34
C VAL A 586 2.81 -26.72 19.22
N ASP A 587 2.83 -27.29 18.01
CA ASP A 587 3.44 -28.61 17.79
C ASP A 587 4.92 -28.49 17.42
N ARG A 588 5.74 -29.40 17.94
CA ARG A 588 7.17 -29.50 17.66
C ARG A 588 7.45 -30.71 16.80
N THR A 589 8.51 -30.61 16.01
CA THR A 589 9.13 -31.78 15.39
C THR A 589 9.97 -32.63 16.37
N SER A 590 10.01 -32.32 17.69
CA SER A 590 10.82 -33.07 18.68
C SER A 590 10.35 -33.01 20.16
N ASN A 591 10.82 -34.00 20.93
CA ASN A 591 10.30 -34.62 22.17
C ASN A 591 10.31 -33.80 23.51
N SER A 592 10.06 -32.49 23.51
CA SER A 592 9.99 -31.67 24.75
C SER A 592 8.60 -31.05 24.99
N THR A 593 8.40 -30.41 26.16
CA THR A 593 7.18 -29.65 26.49
C THR A 593 6.77 -28.72 25.32
N PRO A 594 5.48 -28.69 24.90
CA PRO A 594 5.06 -28.08 23.63
C PRO A 594 5.51 -26.62 23.45
N ASN A 595 5.59 -25.86 24.55
CA ASN A 595 5.73 -24.41 24.55
C ASN A 595 7.13 -23.84 24.90
N VAL A 596 8.20 -24.65 24.95
CA VAL A 596 9.55 -24.21 25.39
C VAL A 596 10.64 -24.41 24.33
N LEU A 597 10.84 -23.50 23.38
CA LEU A 597 11.77 -23.69 22.24
C LEU A 597 13.20 -23.92 22.74
N GLN A 598 13.96 -24.80 22.07
CA GLN A 598 15.32 -25.07 22.52
C GLN A 598 16.21 -23.85 22.30
N HIS A 599 16.09 -23.22 21.15
CA HIS A 599 16.82 -22.02 20.77
C HIS A 599 15.95 -21.00 20.04
N SER A 600 16.39 -19.74 20.04
CA SER A 600 15.92 -18.68 19.15
C SER A 600 15.91 -19.15 17.68
N TYR A 601 14.87 -18.79 16.93
CA TYR A 601 14.69 -19.11 15.51
C TYR A 601 14.40 -20.59 15.18
N ASP A 602 14.17 -21.41 16.21
CA ASP A 602 13.67 -22.77 16.04
C ASP A 602 12.27 -22.74 15.40
N PRO A 603 12.00 -23.64 14.44
CA PRO A 603 10.70 -23.68 13.80
C PRO A 603 9.63 -24.08 14.82
N VAL A 604 8.51 -23.37 14.79
CA VAL A 604 7.31 -23.64 15.56
C VAL A 604 6.14 -23.73 14.61
N LYS A 605 5.37 -24.82 14.70
CA LYS A 605 4.19 -25.00 13.86
C LYS A 605 2.96 -24.46 14.58
N ILE A 606 2.24 -23.57 13.92
CA ILE A 606 0.96 -23.04 14.39
C ILE A 606 -0.17 -23.66 13.57
N GLN A 607 -1.14 -24.23 14.28
CA GLN A 607 -2.34 -24.81 13.69
C GLN A 607 -3.60 -24.33 14.40
N LEU A 608 -4.64 -24.08 13.61
CA LEU A 608 -6.00 -23.96 14.12
C LEU A 608 -6.61 -25.35 14.27
N ALA A 609 -7.49 -25.53 15.25
CA ALA A 609 -8.22 -26.79 15.43
C ALA A 609 -9.06 -27.12 14.19
N LYS A 610 -9.13 -28.41 13.82
CA LYS A 610 -9.72 -28.92 12.56
C LYS A 610 -11.20 -28.57 12.36
N ASP A 611 -11.89 -28.15 13.40
CA ASP A 611 -13.32 -27.78 13.42
C ASP A 611 -13.55 -26.26 13.40
N ARG A 612 -12.49 -25.44 13.31
CA ARG A 612 -12.58 -23.98 13.27
C ARG A 612 -12.13 -23.41 11.93
N GLN A 613 -12.90 -22.46 11.40
CA GLN A 613 -12.46 -21.53 10.38
C GLN A 613 -12.08 -20.21 11.04
N ALA A 614 -10.87 -19.70 10.80
CA ALA A 614 -10.50 -18.34 11.18
C ALA A 614 -11.29 -17.34 10.33
N LEU A 615 -11.82 -16.30 10.97
CA LEU A 615 -12.50 -15.22 10.26
C LEU A 615 -11.48 -14.29 9.60
N ALA A 616 -11.89 -13.57 8.56
CA ALA A 616 -11.04 -12.58 7.91
C ALA A 616 -10.66 -11.49 8.91
N GLY A 617 -9.36 -11.25 9.08
CA GLY A 617 -8.82 -10.25 10.02
C GLY A 617 -8.43 -10.81 11.40
N ASP A 618 -8.82 -12.04 11.74
CA ASP A 618 -8.31 -12.72 12.94
C ASP A 618 -6.79 -12.83 12.84
N THR A 619 -6.09 -12.66 13.97
CA THR A 619 -4.62 -12.68 14.01
C THR A 619 -4.06 -13.45 15.19
N ILE A 620 -2.88 -14.02 15.00
CA ILE A 620 -2.06 -14.60 16.06
C ILE A 620 -0.93 -13.63 16.33
N VAL A 621 -0.85 -13.14 17.56
CA VAL A 621 0.07 -12.06 17.97
C VAL A 621 1.06 -12.59 18.99
N PHE A 622 2.35 -12.38 18.71
CA PHE A 622 3.46 -12.67 19.62
C PHE A 622 3.89 -11.38 20.32
N SER A 623 3.50 -11.24 21.57
CA SER A 623 3.85 -10.09 22.41
C SER A 623 4.93 -10.48 23.41
N PRO A 624 6.08 -9.79 23.47
CA PRO A 624 7.09 -10.04 24.51
C PRO A 624 6.47 -9.86 25.90
N LYS A 625 6.74 -10.77 26.82
CA LYS A 625 6.14 -10.73 28.17
C LYS A 625 6.55 -9.50 28.98
N ASP A 626 7.76 -9.02 28.79
CA ASP A 626 8.29 -7.82 29.46
C ASP A 626 7.78 -6.51 28.86
N LYS A 627 7.26 -6.55 27.63
CA LYS A 627 6.64 -5.39 26.97
C LYS A 627 5.43 -5.81 26.12
N PRO A 628 4.29 -6.19 26.74
CA PRO A 628 3.14 -6.77 26.05
C PRO A 628 2.46 -5.83 25.05
N SER A 629 2.69 -4.52 25.18
CA SER A 629 2.19 -3.50 24.27
C SER A 629 2.89 -3.50 22.90
N LEU A 630 4.08 -4.11 22.79
CA LEU A 630 4.73 -4.36 21.51
C LEU A 630 4.31 -5.74 20.99
N SER A 631 4.04 -5.81 19.69
CA SER A 631 3.84 -7.07 18.99
C SER A 631 5.05 -7.32 18.11
N MET A 632 5.85 -8.35 18.40
CA MET A 632 7.02 -8.67 17.56
C MET A 632 6.64 -9.38 16.27
N LEU A 633 5.53 -10.15 16.31
CA LEU A 633 5.07 -10.93 15.19
C LEU A 633 3.55 -10.95 15.16
N ARG A 634 2.97 -10.67 13.99
CA ARG A 634 1.54 -10.81 13.75
C ARG A 634 1.30 -11.67 12.52
N VAL A 635 0.56 -12.75 12.69
CA VAL A 635 0.16 -13.66 11.61
C VAL A 635 -1.34 -13.52 11.39
N VAL A 636 -1.77 -13.32 10.15
CA VAL A 636 -3.19 -13.32 9.82
C VAL A 636 -3.69 -14.76 9.85
N ALA A 637 -4.64 -15.08 10.72
CA ALA A 637 -5.11 -16.44 10.96
C ALA A 637 -5.82 -17.03 9.73
N SER A 638 -6.41 -16.20 8.87
CA SER A 638 -6.98 -16.66 7.59
C SER A 638 -5.94 -17.11 6.57
N ALA A 639 -4.64 -16.80 6.78
CA ALA A 639 -3.56 -17.35 5.98
C ALA A 639 -3.20 -18.80 6.36
N LEU A 640 -3.78 -19.33 7.45
CA LEU A 640 -3.64 -20.73 7.87
C LEU A 640 -4.68 -21.58 7.12
N SER A 641 -4.56 -21.69 5.79
CA SER A 641 -5.49 -22.51 5.00
C SER A 641 -5.07 -23.98 5.00
N GLU A 642 -5.99 -24.84 5.43
CA GLU A 642 -5.93 -26.31 5.37
C GLU A 642 -5.01 -27.00 6.39
N SER A 643 -5.20 -28.32 6.53
CA SER A 643 -4.88 -29.19 7.69
C SER A 643 -3.44 -29.24 8.21
N ASP A 644 -2.52 -28.48 7.60
CA ASP A 644 -1.08 -28.72 7.70
C ASP A 644 -0.36 -27.71 8.60
N GLY A 645 -0.96 -26.56 8.91
CA GLY A 645 -0.38 -25.53 9.78
C GLY A 645 0.73 -24.69 9.15
N TYR A 646 1.17 -23.67 9.88
CA TYR A 646 2.16 -22.70 9.42
C TYR A 646 3.43 -22.73 10.28
N ASP A 647 4.60 -22.82 9.63
CA ASP A 647 5.89 -22.83 10.32
C ASP A 647 6.40 -21.39 10.52
N LEU A 648 6.57 -20.97 11.77
CA LEU A 648 7.20 -19.71 12.16
C LEU A 648 8.55 -19.95 12.81
N ARG A 649 9.40 -18.93 12.82
CA ARG A 649 10.72 -18.95 13.48
C ARG A 649 10.84 -17.75 14.42
N PRO A 650 10.20 -17.81 15.60
CA PRO A 650 10.22 -16.71 16.55
C PRO A 650 11.63 -16.52 17.13
N VAL A 651 12.04 -15.27 17.26
CA VAL A 651 13.31 -14.86 17.88
C VAL A 651 13.16 -14.90 19.39
N ASN A 652 14.17 -15.27 20.15
CA ASN A 652 14.09 -15.13 21.61
C ASN A 652 14.06 -13.63 21.95
N PRO A 653 12.94 -13.09 22.48
CA PRO A 653 12.84 -11.67 22.72
C PRO A 653 13.68 -11.27 23.94
N ARG A 654 14.13 -12.19 24.80
CA ARG A 654 14.49 -11.93 26.21
C ARG A 654 13.25 -11.52 27.02
N GLY A 655 13.37 -11.37 28.33
CA GLY A 655 12.27 -10.97 29.20
C GLY A 655 11.21 -12.06 29.42
N GLY A 656 11.61 -13.34 29.39
CA GLY A 656 10.75 -14.49 29.70
C GLY A 656 9.98 -15.08 28.52
N GLY A 657 10.23 -14.63 27.29
CA GLY A 657 9.60 -15.14 26.06
C GLY A 657 8.37 -14.34 25.61
N TYR A 658 7.45 -15.00 24.92
CA TYR A 658 6.24 -14.41 24.37
C TYR A 658 4.98 -14.85 25.11
N THR A 659 3.99 -13.97 25.13
CA THR A 659 2.58 -14.33 25.17
C THR A 659 2.09 -14.39 23.72
N VAL A 660 1.65 -15.57 23.29
CA VAL A 660 1.08 -15.83 21.97
C VAL A 660 -0.42 -15.83 22.10
N SER A 661 -1.10 -14.86 21.50
CA SER A 661 -2.54 -14.67 21.61
C SER A 661 -3.23 -14.86 20.27
N TYR A 662 -4.33 -15.62 20.25
CA TYR A 662 -5.29 -15.56 19.16
C TYR A 662 -6.23 -14.40 19.44
N ARG A 663 -6.29 -13.47 18.49
CA ARG A 663 -7.10 -12.28 18.57
C ARG A 663 -8.07 -12.25 17.40
N THR A 664 -9.33 -11.96 17.67
CA THR A 664 -10.31 -11.72 16.62
C THR A 664 -9.96 -10.45 15.83
N ALA A 665 -10.58 -10.23 14.68
CA ALA A 665 -10.33 -9.06 13.83
C ALA A 665 -10.46 -7.71 14.57
N ASP A 666 -11.35 -7.63 15.56
CA ASP A 666 -11.53 -6.50 16.48
C ASP A 666 -10.38 -6.36 17.50
N GLY A 667 -9.37 -7.24 17.49
CA GLY A 667 -8.24 -7.30 18.42
C GLY A 667 -8.54 -7.88 19.80
N THR A 668 -9.75 -8.38 20.05
CA THR A 668 -10.11 -9.06 21.30
C THR A 668 -9.33 -10.36 21.43
N GLU A 669 -8.63 -10.53 22.54
CA GLU A 669 -7.92 -11.78 22.84
C GLU A 669 -8.91 -12.87 23.23
N VAL A 670 -8.98 -13.92 22.42
CA VAL A 670 -9.86 -15.08 22.65
C VAL A 670 -9.18 -16.08 23.59
N CYS A 671 -7.90 -16.33 23.33
CA CYS A 671 -7.07 -17.17 24.17
C CYS A 671 -5.61 -16.82 23.95
N SER A 672 -4.78 -17.14 24.94
CA SER A 672 -3.34 -16.99 24.86
C SER A 672 -2.61 -18.17 25.49
N THR A 673 -1.37 -18.34 25.07
CA THR A 673 -0.44 -19.29 25.65
C THR A 673 0.95 -18.67 25.71
N ASP A 674 1.77 -19.15 26.63
CA ASP A 674 3.14 -18.69 26.73
C ASP A 674 4.04 -19.51 25.81
N LEU A 675 4.99 -18.85 25.16
CA LEU A 675 6.10 -19.46 24.43
C LEU A 675 7.41 -19.00 25.06
N THR A 676 8.19 -19.93 25.59
CA THR A 676 9.47 -19.63 26.26
C THR A 676 10.64 -20.32 25.57
N PHE A 677 11.86 -20.01 26.00
CA PHE A 677 13.09 -20.56 25.43
C PHE A 677 13.89 -21.29 26.53
N ALA A 678 14.37 -22.49 26.23
CA ALA A 678 15.05 -23.37 27.18
C ALA A 678 16.40 -22.82 27.65
N GLN A 679 17.08 -22.06 26.79
CA GLN A 679 18.31 -21.34 27.15
C GLN A 679 18.05 -20.07 27.99
N GLY A 680 16.79 -19.70 28.23
CA GLY A 680 16.41 -18.50 28.98
C GLY A 680 16.74 -17.19 28.26
N ASP A 681 16.77 -16.10 29.02
CA ASP A 681 17.03 -14.75 28.50
C ASP A 681 18.53 -14.52 28.19
N ASP A 682 19.41 -15.34 28.78
CA ASP A 682 20.85 -15.31 28.56
C ASP A 682 21.27 -16.01 27.25
N GLU A 683 20.34 -16.54 26.47
CA GLU A 683 20.65 -17.18 25.20
C GLU A 683 21.47 -16.23 24.30
N PRO A 684 22.66 -16.63 23.83
CA PRO A 684 23.36 -15.88 22.80
C PRO A 684 22.59 -15.91 21.48
N THR A 685 22.03 -14.77 21.11
CA THR A 685 21.24 -14.56 19.89
C THR A 685 21.95 -13.62 18.93
N GLN A 686 21.47 -13.57 17.68
CA GLN A 686 21.92 -12.60 16.66
C GLN A 686 23.41 -12.70 16.39
N ALA A 687 23.98 -13.90 16.53
CA ALA A 687 25.41 -14.06 16.45
C ALA A 687 25.89 -13.97 15.01
N TYR A 688 27.01 -13.29 14.82
CA TYR A 688 27.68 -13.23 13.53
C TYR A 688 29.20 -13.15 13.72
N VAL A 689 29.93 -13.52 12.68
CA VAL A 689 31.37 -13.29 12.58
C VAL A 689 31.63 -12.09 11.69
N THR A 690 32.66 -11.31 12.00
CA THR A 690 33.15 -10.24 11.13
C THR A 690 34.68 -10.23 11.08
N VAL A 691 35.23 -9.45 10.17
CA VAL A 691 36.69 -9.31 10.00
C VAL A 691 37.24 -8.24 10.94
N VAL A 692 38.41 -8.50 11.54
CA VAL A 692 39.10 -7.50 12.36
C VAL A 692 40.62 -7.64 12.23
N GLY A 693 41.33 -6.51 12.16
CA GLY A 693 42.79 -6.49 11.94
C GLY A 693 43.19 -7.19 10.63
N ASP A 694 44.37 -7.81 10.60
CA ASP A 694 44.94 -8.41 9.38
C ASP A 694 44.52 -9.88 9.15
N ASP A 695 44.38 -10.67 10.21
CA ASP A 695 44.12 -12.13 10.14
C ASP A 695 43.26 -12.64 11.31
N ASN A 696 42.46 -11.76 11.93
CA ASN A 696 41.56 -12.17 13.00
C ASN A 696 40.10 -12.09 12.53
N LEU A 697 39.28 -12.86 13.23
CA LEU A 697 37.83 -12.80 13.17
C LEU A 697 37.31 -12.31 14.51
N GLN A 698 36.20 -11.60 14.48
CA GLN A 698 35.48 -11.19 15.68
C GLN A 698 34.10 -11.83 15.69
N VAL A 699 33.74 -12.46 16.80
CA VAL A 699 32.42 -13.06 17.01
C VAL A 699 31.60 -12.10 17.87
N HIS A 700 30.42 -11.74 17.39
CA HIS A 700 29.46 -10.86 18.09
C HIS A 700 28.18 -11.62 18.40
N TRP A 701 27.50 -11.24 19.49
CA TRP A 701 26.16 -11.73 19.82
C TRP A 701 25.48 -10.81 20.84
N VAL A 702 24.19 -11.06 21.09
CA VAL A 702 23.36 -10.34 22.08
C VAL A 702 22.82 -11.33 23.11
N SER A 703 22.81 -10.95 24.40
CA SER A 703 22.17 -11.70 25.50
C SER A 703 21.54 -10.76 26.54
N ALA A 704 20.80 -11.28 27.52
CA ALA A 704 20.35 -10.47 28.66
C ALA A 704 21.39 -10.28 29.78
N SER A 705 22.51 -11.02 29.75
CA SER A 705 23.50 -11.01 30.82
C SER A 705 24.52 -9.89 30.64
N SER A 706 24.79 -9.16 31.72
CA SER A 706 25.90 -8.21 31.80
C SER A 706 27.24 -8.87 32.11
N GLU A 707 27.27 -10.17 32.35
CA GLU A 707 28.50 -10.93 32.59
C GLU A 707 29.27 -11.15 31.28
N GLN A 708 30.59 -11.28 31.39
CA GLN A 708 31.41 -11.69 30.25
C GLN A 708 31.06 -13.11 29.83
N GLY A 709 30.71 -13.27 28.57
CA GLY A 709 30.62 -14.53 27.87
C GLY A 709 31.95 -14.97 27.26
N SER A 710 31.86 -16.05 26.49
CA SER A 710 33.02 -16.71 25.89
C SER A 710 32.64 -17.49 24.65
N VAL A 711 33.62 -17.65 23.77
CA VAL A 711 33.56 -18.46 22.57
C VAL A 711 34.40 -19.72 22.76
N SER A 712 33.77 -20.87 22.54
CA SER A 712 34.41 -22.16 22.43
C SER A 712 34.61 -22.49 20.95
N TYR A 713 35.87 -22.60 20.55
CA TYR A 713 36.30 -22.84 19.17
C TYR A 713 36.94 -24.23 19.07
N GLN A 714 36.49 -25.05 18.11
CA GLN A 714 37.02 -26.39 17.87
C GLN A 714 37.50 -26.55 16.43
N ARG A 715 38.70 -27.13 16.26
CA ARG A 715 39.25 -27.46 14.94
C ARG A 715 38.77 -28.83 14.46
N PRO A 716 38.62 -29.03 13.14
CA PRO A 716 38.38 -30.37 12.59
C PRO A 716 39.43 -31.36 13.09
N GLY A 717 38.99 -32.54 13.55
CA GLY A 717 39.89 -33.60 14.03
C GLY A 717 40.44 -33.41 15.45
N THR A 718 40.08 -32.33 16.16
CA THR A 718 40.44 -32.13 17.58
C THR A 718 39.27 -32.50 18.50
N THR A 719 39.54 -33.06 19.68
CA THR A 719 38.50 -33.43 20.67
C THR A 719 38.29 -32.37 21.75
N THR A 720 39.23 -31.45 21.92
CA THR A 720 39.20 -30.43 22.98
C THR A 720 39.06 -29.04 22.36
N PRO A 721 37.95 -28.31 22.62
CA PRO A 721 37.81 -26.95 22.14
C PRO A 721 38.71 -25.98 22.91
N THR A 722 39.14 -24.91 22.24
CA THR A 722 39.84 -23.77 22.84
C THR A 722 38.82 -22.71 23.22
N ARG A 723 38.90 -22.17 24.44
CA ARG A 723 38.01 -21.11 24.92
C ARG A 723 38.69 -19.74 24.82
N TYR A 724 37.94 -18.75 24.35
CA TYR A 724 38.30 -17.34 24.34
C TYR A 724 37.22 -16.57 25.07
N ASP A 725 37.61 -15.77 26.05
CA ASP A 725 36.68 -14.89 26.78
C ASP A 725 36.55 -13.55 26.05
N GLU A 726 35.52 -12.77 26.40
CA GLU A 726 35.27 -11.46 25.79
C GLU A 726 36.48 -10.53 25.83
N THR A 727 36.70 -9.83 24.72
CA THR A 727 37.82 -8.89 24.57
C THR A 727 37.53 -7.52 25.17
N SER A 728 36.27 -7.23 25.46
CA SER A 728 35.79 -5.98 26.06
C SER A 728 34.65 -6.27 27.03
N SER A 729 34.34 -5.34 27.92
CA SER A 729 33.11 -5.46 28.72
C SER A 729 31.87 -5.46 27.82
N PRO A 730 30.80 -6.19 28.20
CA PRO A 730 29.53 -6.16 27.47
C PRO A 730 28.98 -4.73 27.39
N ARG A 731 28.50 -4.34 26.20
CA ARG A 731 28.00 -2.99 25.91
C ARG A 731 26.48 -2.98 25.89
N THR A 732 25.85 -1.86 26.20
CA THR A 732 24.39 -1.70 26.11
C THR A 732 24.08 -0.22 25.91
N TYR A 733 22.83 0.08 25.57
CA TYR A 733 22.31 1.44 25.50
C TYR A 733 20.93 1.52 26.15
N LYS A 734 20.53 2.73 26.51
CA LYS A 734 19.26 3.06 27.15
C LYS A 734 18.47 4.03 26.29
N ALA A 735 17.19 4.21 26.64
CA ALA A 735 16.29 5.08 25.89
C ALA A 735 16.80 6.53 25.80
N GLN A 736 17.59 6.97 26.78
CA GLN A 736 18.12 8.34 26.85
C GLN A 736 19.32 8.55 25.93
N ASP A 737 19.94 7.47 25.45
CA ASP A 737 21.03 7.55 24.48
C ASP A 737 20.50 7.81 23.06
N MET A 738 19.22 7.53 22.80
CA MET A 738 18.53 7.85 21.54
C MET A 738 18.17 9.35 21.46
N CYS A 739 17.90 9.86 20.26
CA CYS A 739 17.73 11.29 20.02
C CYS A 739 16.27 11.76 20.00
N SER A 740 15.33 10.97 19.48
CA SER A 740 13.92 11.38 19.41
C SER A 740 12.94 10.22 19.54
N ILE A 741 11.65 10.54 19.61
CA ILE A 741 10.59 9.54 19.48
C ILE A 741 10.53 9.02 18.02
N PRO A 742 10.04 7.78 17.79
CA PRO A 742 9.60 6.80 18.78
C PRO A 742 10.74 6.11 19.58
N ALA A 743 12.00 6.20 19.16
CA ALA A 743 13.14 5.49 19.76
C ALA A 743 13.40 5.78 21.24
N THR A 744 13.09 6.98 21.74
CA THR A 744 13.25 7.33 23.16
C THR A 744 12.05 6.90 24.04
N ARG A 745 10.94 6.42 23.44
CA ARG A 745 9.69 6.13 24.17
C ARG A 745 9.00 4.84 23.70
N GLN A 746 8.05 4.97 22.77
CA GLN A 746 7.12 3.91 22.39
C GLN A 746 7.87 2.72 21.79
N GLY A 747 8.87 2.99 20.95
CA GLY A 747 9.66 1.97 20.27
C GLY A 747 10.81 1.39 21.11
N PHE A 748 11.24 2.07 22.18
CA PHE A 748 12.36 1.61 23.00
C PHE A 748 12.06 0.30 23.73
N ARG A 749 12.86 -0.73 23.51
CA ARG A 749 12.91 -1.91 24.38
C ARG A 749 14.36 -2.19 24.75
N ASP A 750 14.60 -2.65 25.97
CA ASP A 750 15.97 -2.92 26.41
C ASP A 750 16.65 -3.90 25.44
N PRO A 751 17.80 -3.51 24.84
CA PRO A 751 18.47 -4.32 23.84
C PRO A 751 19.21 -5.53 24.44
N GLY A 752 19.29 -5.63 25.77
CA GLY A 752 20.22 -6.52 26.45
C GLY A 752 21.65 -6.00 26.36
N TYR A 753 22.60 -6.92 26.31
CA TYR A 753 24.02 -6.65 26.23
C TYR A 753 24.62 -7.21 24.95
N PHE A 754 25.47 -6.41 24.32
CA PHE A 754 26.23 -6.71 23.12
C PHE A 754 27.63 -7.15 23.50
N HIS A 755 27.99 -8.33 23.04
CA HIS A 755 29.23 -9.00 23.40
C HIS A 755 30.14 -9.13 22.18
N SER A 756 31.46 -9.20 22.42
CA SER A 756 32.40 -9.46 21.32
C SER A 756 33.67 -10.19 21.79
N VAL A 757 34.11 -11.16 20.98
CA VAL A 757 35.35 -11.91 21.20
C VAL A 757 36.16 -11.90 19.91
N THR A 758 37.40 -11.42 19.98
CA THR A 758 38.36 -11.61 18.88
C THR A 758 39.01 -12.98 19.00
N ILE A 759 38.93 -13.76 17.92
CA ILE A 759 39.57 -15.06 17.79
C ILE A 759 40.55 -15.05 16.60
N PRO A 760 41.58 -15.92 16.61
CA PRO A 760 42.39 -16.14 15.42
C PRO A 760 41.53 -16.61 14.24
N ASN A 761 42.03 -16.42 13.01
CA ASN A 761 41.40 -17.00 11.82
C ASN A 761 41.14 -18.50 11.99
N VAL A 762 40.03 -18.96 11.44
CA VAL A 762 39.55 -20.33 11.60
C VAL A 762 40.03 -21.23 10.47
N ALA A 763 40.24 -22.51 10.75
CA ALA A 763 40.45 -23.50 9.71
C ALA A 763 39.10 -23.86 9.07
N GLN A 764 39.10 -24.24 7.79
CA GLN A 764 37.87 -24.68 7.13
C GLN A 764 37.24 -25.85 7.89
N GLY A 765 35.96 -25.73 8.24
CA GLY A 765 35.23 -26.75 9.01
C GLY A 765 35.36 -26.63 10.54
N SER A 766 36.03 -25.59 11.04
CA SER A 766 36.05 -25.28 12.47
C SER A 766 34.66 -24.91 13.00
N THR A 767 34.33 -25.38 14.19
CA THR A 767 33.05 -25.09 14.84
C THR A 767 33.21 -24.09 15.97
N ILE A 768 32.18 -23.25 16.15
CA ILE A 768 32.08 -22.23 17.19
C ILE A 768 30.81 -22.46 18.00
N ARG A 769 30.93 -22.31 19.33
CA ARG A 769 29.80 -22.24 20.27
C ARG A 769 30.02 -21.11 21.26
N ILE A 770 28.98 -20.33 21.53
CA ILE A 770 29.02 -19.18 22.43
C ILE A 770 28.35 -19.56 23.75
N THR A 771 28.86 -19.04 24.87
CA THR A 771 28.28 -19.20 26.22
C THR A 771 28.32 -17.86 26.93
N THR A 772 27.17 -17.44 27.47
CA THR A 772 27.03 -16.20 28.24
C THR A 772 26.03 -16.43 29.36
N GLY A 773 26.38 -16.05 30.59
CA GLY A 773 25.57 -16.37 31.77
C GLY A 773 25.21 -17.86 31.81
N SER A 774 23.92 -18.15 31.90
CA SER A 774 23.39 -19.52 31.87
C SER A 774 23.09 -20.07 30.47
N GLY A 775 23.13 -19.24 29.44
CA GLY A 775 22.73 -19.57 28.07
C GLY A 775 23.87 -20.05 27.18
N THR A 776 23.55 -20.92 26.21
CA THR A 776 24.50 -21.35 25.17
C THR A 776 23.91 -21.25 23.78
N SER A 777 24.73 -20.87 22.79
CA SER A 777 24.31 -20.85 21.39
C SER A 777 24.25 -22.26 20.78
N ARG A 778 23.58 -22.36 19.63
CA ARG A 778 23.84 -23.46 18.68
C ARG A 778 25.29 -23.42 18.22
N THR A 779 25.83 -24.60 17.92
CA THR A 779 27.16 -24.70 17.29
C THR A 779 27.05 -24.36 15.80
N PHE A 780 27.94 -23.52 15.28
CA PHE A 780 27.97 -23.12 13.87
C PHE A 780 29.40 -23.20 13.29
N THR A 781 29.52 -23.18 11.97
CA THR A 781 30.79 -23.41 11.25
C THR A 781 31.04 -22.26 10.28
N PRO A 782 31.75 -21.19 10.70
CA PRO A 782 32.03 -20.07 9.82
C PRO A 782 33.10 -20.41 8.78
N SER A 783 33.03 -19.76 7.62
CA SER A 783 34.12 -19.75 6.64
C SER A 783 35.36 -19.02 7.18
N PRO A 784 36.57 -19.50 6.86
CA PRO A 784 37.80 -18.76 7.11
C PRO A 784 37.79 -17.39 6.44
N ARG A 785 38.44 -16.41 7.08
CA ARG A 785 38.78 -15.15 6.43
C ARG A 785 39.87 -15.41 5.39
N LEU A 786 39.74 -14.79 4.21
CA LEU A 786 40.83 -14.75 3.24
C LEU A 786 41.75 -13.57 3.57
N VAL A 787 43.01 -13.87 3.87
CA VAL A 787 44.02 -12.85 4.20
C VAL A 787 44.36 -12.00 2.98
N ALA A 788 44.84 -10.78 3.24
CA ALA A 788 45.22 -9.84 2.19
C ALA A 788 46.19 -10.47 1.16
N GLY A 789 45.78 -10.45 -0.11
CA GLY A 789 46.51 -11.00 -1.25
C GLY A 789 46.25 -12.47 -1.59
N ASP A 790 45.42 -13.19 -0.83
CA ASP A 790 45.01 -14.56 -1.15
C ASP A 790 44.18 -14.57 -2.46
N PRO A 791 44.66 -15.23 -3.53
CA PRO A 791 44.00 -15.23 -4.83
C PRO A 791 42.86 -16.26 -4.94
N LEU A 792 42.47 -16.93 -3.85
CA LEU A 792 41.37 -17.90 -3.87
C LEU A 792 40.09 -17.26 -4.41
N ARG A 793 39.50 -17.89 -5.43
CA ARG A 793 38.24 -17.46 -6.00
C ARG A 793 37.09 -17.60 -5.00
N HIS A 794 36.28 -16.58 -4.86
CA HIS A 794 35.16 -16.54 -3.91
C HIS A 794 34.06 -15.57 -4.35
N SER A 795 32.83 -15.81 -3.89
CA SER A 795 31.71 -14.88 -4.09
C SER A 795 31.48 -14.00 -2.86
N VAL A 796 31.06 -12.76 -3.10
CA VAL A 796 30.66 -11.78 -2.09
C VAL A 796 29.20 -11.40 -2.30
N PHE A 797 28.42 -11.46 -1.22
CA PHE A 797 27.04 -11.01 -1.20
C PHE A 797 26.99 -9.51 -0.88
N LEU A 798 26.46 -8.71 -1.81
CA LEU A 798 26.39 -7.25 -1.74
C LEU A 798 24.93 -6.79 -1.89
N VAL A 799 24.43 -6.05 -0.90
CA VAL A 799 23.06 -5.53 -0.89
C VAL A 799 22.95 -4.24 -0.07
N GLY A 800 22.15 -3.30 -0.53
CA GLY A 800 21.63 -2.19 0.29
C GLY A 800 20.16 -2.45 0.60
N ASP A 801 19.64 -1.81 1.66
CA ASP A 801 18.19 -1.68 1.83
C ASP A 801 17.51 -3.07 2.02
N LEU A 802 18.18 -3.95 2.77
CA LEU A 802 17.76 -5.35 2.95
C LEU A 802 16.50 -5.47 3.81
N GLY A 803 16.41 -4.64 4.85
CA GLY A 803 15.33 -4.63 5.83
C GLY A 803 15.10 -5.97 6.54
N THR A 804 13.89 -6.15 7.05
CA THR A 804 13.53 -7.26 7.94
C THR A 804 12.25 -7.95 7.46
N THR A 805 12.13 -9.26 7.66
CA THR A 805 10.90 -9.97 7.29
C THR A 805 9.70 -9.51 8.12
N GLY A 806 8.63 -9.10 7.41
CA GLY A 806 7.46 -8.44 7.97
C GLY A 806 7.61 -6.94 8.23
N GLY A 807 8.80 -6.35 7.99
CA GLY A 807 9.07 -4.92 8.18
C GLY A 807 8.80 -4.06 6.93
N GLY A 808 8.35 -2.82 7.13
CA GLY A 808 8.14 -1.83 6.07
C GLY A 808 9.25 -0.76 6.03
N MET A 809 9.34 -0.04 4.90
CA MET A 809 10.36 1.00 4.63
C MET A 809 10.32 2.18 5.60
N LEU A 810 9.18 2.54 6.18
CA LEU A 810 9.07 3.65 7.14
C LEU A 810 9.44 3.26 8.58
N GLY A 811 9.96 2.04 8.78
CA GLY A 811 9.85 1.35 10.04
C GLY A 811 8.40 1.05 10.35
N GLY A 812 8.12 -0.14 10.91
CA GLY A 812 6.75 -0.44 11.34
C GLY A 812 6.32 0.66 12.30
N VAL A 813 5.36 1.51 11.93
CA VAL A 813 4.82 2.68 12.65
C VAL A 813 4.23 2.35 14.04
N SER A 814 4.52 1.15 14.56
CA SER A 814 4.10 0.60 15.85
C SER A 814 4.89 -0.66 16.26
N GLY A 815 6.00 -0.99 15.57
CA GLY A 815 6.70 -2.26 15.73
C GLY A 815 5.96 -3.46 15.14
N PHE A 816 4.87 -3.27 14.39
CA PHE A 816 4.13 -4.36 13.76
C PHE A 816 4.90 -4.97 12.60
N GLY A 817 5.58 -6.08 12.85
CA GLY A 817 5.88 -7.05 11.82
C GLY A 817 4.62 -7.79 11.42
N VAL A 818 3.85 -7.29 10.44
CA VAL A 818 2.78 -8.09 9.82
C VAL A 818 3.46 -9.03 8.84
N LEU A 819 3.52 -10.32 9.19
CA LEU A 819 3.84 -11.34 8.22
C LEU A 819 2.62 -11.53 7.31
N GLN A 820 2.59 -10.76 6.23
CA GLN A 820 1.67 -10.98 5.12
C GLN A 820 2.29 -12.07 4.24
N PHE A 821 1.92 -13.33 4.46
CA PHE A 821 2.37 -14.45 3.61
C PHE A 821 1.52 -14.55 2.34
N PRO A 822 2.08 -15.18 1.29
CA PRO A 822 2.10 -16.64 1.24
C PRO A 822 3.52 -17.26 1.28
N ASP A 823 3.58 -18.39 1.99
CA ASP A 823 4.54 -19.50 1.93
C ASP A 823 6.03 -19.25 2.22
N SER A 824 6.42 -19.42 3.49
CA SER A 824 7.71 -20.00 3.91
C SER A 824 9.00 -19.55 3.20
N ASP A 825 9.56 -18.38 3.53
CA ASP A 825 11.02 -18.18 3.74
C ASP A 825 11.32 -16.71 4.07
N PRO A 826 12.37 -16.39 4.85
CA PRO A 826 12.82 -15.02 5.07
C PRO A 826 13.19 -14.41 3.71
N GLY A 827 12.54 -13.31 3.33
CA GLY A 827 12.52 -12.67 2.01
C GLY A 827 13.45 -13.25 0.95
N ARG A 828 12.89 -13.89 -0.09
CA ARG A 828 13.47 -14.53 -1.30
C ARG A 828 14.98 -14.34 -1.59
N VAL A 829 15.52 -13.13 -1.44
CA VAL A 829 16.97 -12.84 -1.44
C VAL A 829 17.74 -13.69 -0.41
N LEU A 830 17.37 -13.64 0.88
CA LEU A 830 18.07 -14.39 1.94
C LEU A 830 17.91 -15.90 1.80
N ALA A 831 16.74 -16.36 1.35
CA ALA A 831 16.51 -17.76 0.99
C ALA A 831 17.47 -18.23 -0.12
N HIS A 832 17.57 -17.47 -1.21
CA HIS A 832 18.45 -17.78 -2.32
C HIS A 832 19.92 -17.75 -1.91
N VAL A 833 20.32 -16.76 -1.09
CA VAL A 833 21.69 -16.63 -0.57
C VAL A 833 22.05 -17.79 0.36
N ARG A 834 21.13 -18.22 1.23
CA ARG A 834 21.34 -19.35 2.15
C ARG A 834 21.57 -20.68 1.40
N ALA A 835 20.96 -20.85 0.23
CA ALA A 835 21.13 -22.04 -0.60
C ALA A 835 22.45 -22.03 -1.40
N ASN A 836 23.18 -20.91 -1.42
CA ASN A 836 24.39 -20.74 -2.22
C ASN A 836 25.66 -20.88 -1.36
N GLU A 837 26.39 -21.98 -1.57
CA GLU A 837 27.61 -22.30 -0.82
C GLU A 837 28.86 -21.53 -1.30
N LYS A 838 28.75 -20.68 -2.34
CA LYS A 838 29.91 -19.95 -2.91
C LYS A 838 30.30 -18.71 -2.11
N PHE A 839 29.37 -18.16 -1.33
CA PHE A 839 29.60 -16.93 -0.59
C PHE A 839 30.64 -17.12 0.52
N ARG A 840 31.56 -16.16 0.62
CA ARG A 840 32.60 -16.11 1.67
C ARG A 840 32.61 -14.80 2.45
N LEU A 841 31.84 -13.81 2.03
CA LEU A 841 31.72 -12.50 2.66
C LEU A 841 30.32 -11.91 2.36
N SER A 842 29.72 -11.26 3.34
CA SER A 842 28.49 -10.45 3.20
C SER A 842 28.78 -9.00 3.52
N ILE A 843 28.24 -8.10 2.70
CA ILE A 843 28.30 -6.66 2.92
C ILE A 843 26.89 -6.07 2.77
N ILE A 844 26.39 -5.44 3.82
CA ILE A 844 25.15 -4.65 3.80
C ILE A 844 25.52 -3.17 3.95
N TYR A 845 25.39 -2.38 2.89
CA TYR A 845 25.93 -1.02 2.85
C TYR A 845 24.91 0.09 3.19
N GLY A 846 24.17 -0.08 4.28
CA GLY A 846 23.20 0.88 4.80
C GLY A 846 21.75 0.46 4.62
N ASP A 847 20.88 1.10 5.42
CA ASP A 847 19.47 0.78 5.57
C ASP A 847 19.26 -0.70 5.90
N ILE A 848 19.75 -1.04 7.08
CA ILE A 848 19.98 -2.41 7.53
C ILE A 848 18.65 -3.08 7.85
N ALA A 849 17.94 -2.55 8.86
CA ALA A 849 16.76 -3.19 9.42
C ALA A 849 15.46 -2.46 9.14
N TYR A 850 15.53 -1.15 8.82
CA TYR A 850 14.39 -0.21 8.86
C TYR A 850 13.64 -0.31 10.19
N ALA A 851 14.37 -0.21 11.31
CA ALA A 851 13.75 -0.32 12.63
C ALA A 851 12.88 0.92 12.96
N GLY A 852 13.25 2.09 12.45
CA GLY A 852 12.47 3.33 12.61
C GLY A 852 12.17 3.67 14.08
N GLY A 853 13.09 3.33 14.99
CA GLY A 853 12.96 3.54 16.43
C GLY A 853 12.32 2.39 17.21
N PHE A 854 11.91 1.30 16.56
CA PHE A 854 11.33 0.12 17.23
C PHE A 854 12.37 -0.97 17.45
N SER A 855 12.90 -1.08 18.67
CA SER A 855 14.04 -1.95 19.00
C SER A 855 13.81 -3.43 18.73
N THR A 856 12.56 -3.90 18.70
CA THR A 856 12.21 -5.29 18.37
C THR A 856 12.52 -5.68 16.93
N VAL A 857 12.50 -4.72 16.00
CA VAL A 857 12.85 -4.96 14.59
C VAL A 857 14.34 -5.29 14.46
N TRP A 858 15.19 -4.62 15.24
CA TRP A 858 16.61 -4.94 15.29
C TRP A 858 16.89 -6.38 15.78
N ASP A 859 16.14 -6.85 16.78
CA ASP A 859 16.29 -8.23 17.27
C ASP A 859 15.88 -9.24 16.21
N GLN A 860 14.78 -8.97 15.50
CA GLN A 860 14.31 -9.80 14.39
C GLN A 860 15.33 -9.83 13.25
N HIS A 861 15.80 -8.66 12.82
CA HIS A 861 16.79 -8.54 11.75
C HIS A 861 18.09 -9.27 12.09
N GLY A 862 18.64 -9.02 13.28
CA GLY A 862 19.92 -9.61 13.70
C GLY A 862 19.88 -11.13 13.79
N GLU A 863 18.75 -11.70 14.22
CA GLU A 863 18.61 -13.17 14.25
C GLU A 863 18.41 -13.73 12.83
N GLU A 864 17.61 -13.05 11.99
CA GLU A 864 17.40 -13.44 10.59
C GLU A 864 18.71 -13.43 9.79
N THR A 865 19.49 -12.35 9.85
CA THR A 865 20.78 -12.25 9.15
C THR A 865 21.87 -13.09 9.80
N GLY A 866 21.93 -13.17 11.14
CA GLY A 866 22.86 -14.05 11.83
C GLY A 866 22.71 -15.51 11.40
N ARG A 867 21.48 -16.01 11.30
CA ARG A 867 21.18 -17.40 10.91
C ARG A 867 21.37 -17.70 9.43
N THR A 868 21.15 -16.72 8.56
CA THR A 868 21.21 -16.92 7.11
C THR A 868 22.62 -16.72 6.57
N ILE A 869 23.31 -15.68 7.04
CA ILE A 869 24.60 -15.24 6.48
C ILE A 869 25.68 -15.09 7.56
N GLY A 870 25.38 -14.45 8.69
CA GLY A 870 26.38 -13.99 9.67
C GLY A 870 27.12 -15.09 10.43
N MET A 871 26.50 -16.25 10.64
CA MET A 871 27.15 -17.43 11.24
C MET A 871 27.96 -18.25 10.23
N SER A 872 27.74 -18.05 8.93
CA SER A 872 28.33 -18.86 7.85
C SER A 872 29.56 -18.19 7.22
N TYR A 873 29.54 -16.86 7.12
CA TYR A 873 30.64 -16.07 6.56
C TYR A 873 30.67 -14.68 7.20
N PRO A 874 31.83 -14.01 7.21
CA PRO A 874 31.95 -12.65 7.72
C PRO A 874 30.85 -11.71 7.20
N LEU A 875 30.20 -11.02 8.12
CA LEU A 875 29.20 -9.99 7.85
C LEU A 875 29.77 -8.62 8.21
N VAL A 876 29.76 -7.72 7.23
CA VAL A 876 30.16 -6.32 7.39
C VAL A 876 28.96 -5.44 7.05
N ALA A 877 28.72 -4.42 7.87
CA ALA A 877 27.63 -3.48 7.66
C ALA A 877 28.15 -2.03 7.68
N SER A 878 27.52 -1.14 6.91
CA SER A 878 27.68 0.31 7.03
C SER A 878 26.36 1.00 7.35
N VAL A 879 26.46 2.25 7.77
CA VAL A 879 25.32 3.05 8.21
C VAL A 879 24.58 3.65 7.01
N GLY A 880 23.24 3.60 7.01
CA GLY A 880 22.36 4.33 6.09
C GLY A 880 21.54 5.42 6.79
N ASN A 881 20.64 6.06 6.06
CA ASN A 881 19.86 7.16 6.62
C ASN A 881 18.86 6.67 7.66
N HIS A 882 18.28 5.48 7.50
CA HIS A 882 17.39 4.87 8.48
C HIS A 882 18.09 4.40 9.77
N GLU A 883 19.43 4.41 9.81
CA GLU A 883 20.18 4.19 11.05
C GLU A 883 20.56 5.50 11.75
N TYR A 884 20.89 6.56 11.01
CA TYR A 884 21.58 7.72 11.57
C TYR A 884 20.79 9.03 11.57
N VAL A 885 19.97 9.27 10.55
CA VAL A 885 19.38 10.59 10.28
C VAL A 885 18.18 10.78 11.21
N SER A 886 18.22 11.83 12.02
CA SER A 886 17.27 12.06 13.11
C SER A 886 17.23 13.52 13.52
N TYR A 887 16.04 13.99 13.92
CA TYR A 887 15.90 15.26 14.62
C TYR A 887 16.77 15.32 15.87
N ASN A 888 17.45 16.44 16.06
CA ASN A 888 18.24 16.74 17.25
C ASN A 888 19.37 15.72 17.51
N ASN A 889 19.91 15.05 16.49
CA ASN A 889 21.13 14.28 16.66
C ASN A 889 22.29 15.25 17.03
N PRO A 890 22.85 15.17 18.25
CA PRO A 890 23.90 16.10 18.69
C PRO A 890 25.22 15.91 17.94
N GLN A 891 25.39 14.76 17.28
CA GLN A 891 26.52 14.44 16.41
C GLN A 891 26.15 14.49 14.92
N GLY A 892 24.95 14.97 14.60
CA GLY A 892 24.43 15.05 13.24
C GLY A 892 25.22 16.03 12.37
N TRP A 893 25.26 15.73 11.07
CA TRP A 893 25.80 16.62 10.05
C TRP A 893 24.64 17.12 9.19
N TYR A 894 24.42 18.44 9.18
CA TYR A 894 23.24 19.07 8.59
C TYR A 894 23.65 20.08 7.51
N PRO A 895 24.02 19.60 6.30
CA PRO A 895 24.28 20.49 5.18
C PRO A 895 22.97 21.03 4.57
N ASP A 896 22.97 22.30 4.17
CA ASP A 896 21.81 22.97 3.56
C ASP A 896 21.33 22.36 2.23
N PHE A 897 22.14 21.49 1.60
CA PHE A 897 21.85 20.86 0.31
C PHE A 897 21.25 19.45 0.42
N GLY A 898 21.02 18.92 1.63
CA GLY A 898 20.59 17.53 1.83
C GLY A 898 19.55 17.38 2.92
N ASN A 899 18.91 16.21 2.98
CA ASN A 899 17.80 15.91 3.89
C ASN A 899 18.26 15.28 5.22
N TYR A 900 19.39 15.73 5.78
CA TYR A 900 19.98 15.12 6.97
C TYR A 900 19.32 15.50 8.32
N GLU A 901 18.27 16.32 8.28
CA GLU A 901 17.45 16.65 9.44
C GLU A 901 16.16 15.81 9.53
N PHE A 902 15.85 15.00 8.51
CA PHE A 902 14.61 14.24 8.46
C PHE A 902 14.60 13.07 9.47
N PRO A 903 13.43 12.59 9.93
CA PRO A 903 13.34 11.58 10.98
C PRO A 903 13.47 10.14 10.47
N ASP A 904 14.31 9.88 9.46
CA ASP A 904 14.38 8.58 8.77
C ASP A 904 14.67 7.42 9.74
N SER A 905 15.54 7.65 10.72
CA SER A 905 15.86 6.64 11.74
C SER A 905 14.84 6.50 12.87
N GLY A 906 13.79 7.32 12.91
CA GLY A 906 12.81 7.32 13.99
C GLY A 906 13.40 7.64 15.38
N GLY A 907 14.50 8.39 15.42
CA GLY A 907 15.13 8.81 16.67
C GLY A 907 16.33 7.99 17.11
N GLU A 908 16.75 6.99 16.35
CA GLU A 908 17.84 6.07 16.73
C GLU A 908 19.23 6.70 16.66
N CYS A 909 19.43 7.65 15.74
CA CYS A 909 20.64 8.46 15.59
C CYS A 909 21.97 7.70 15.66
N GLY A 910 22.02 6.50 15.08
CA GLY A 910 23.20 5.66 14.95
C GLY A 910 23.51 4.79 16.16
N VAL A 911 22.78 4.95 17.28
CA VAL A 911 23.11 4.25 18.52
C VAL A 911 22.89 2.74 18.42
N PRO A 912 21.74 2.22 17.93
CA PRO A 912 21.57 0.78 17.75
C PRO A 912 22.58 0.18 16.76
N PHE A 913 22.83 0.87 15.63
CA PHE A 913 23.81 0.46 14.62
C PHE A 913 25.21 0.28 15.21
N SER A 914 25.73 1.31 15.88
CA SER A 914 27.09 1.30 16.45
C SER A 914 27.31 0.23 17.53
N HIS A 915 26.24 -0.18 18.23
CA HIS A 915 26.31 -1.25 19.20
C HIS A 915 26.28 -2.63 18.57
N ARG A 916 25.47 -2.79 17.52
CA ARG A 916 25.20 -4.07 16.83
C ARG A 916 26.29 -4.45 15.86
N TYR A 917 26.87 -3.48 15.13
CA TYR A 917 27.87 -3.72 14.10
C TYR A 917 29.18 -2.95 14.35
N PRO A 918 29.81 -3.09 15.53
CA PRO A 918 31.11 -2.50 15.77
C PRO A 918 32.19 -3.29 15.01
N ILE A 919 33.25 -2.59 14.61
CA ILE A 919 34.52 -3.21 14.23
C ILE A 919 35.51 -2.98 15.37
N GLY A 920 36.04 -4.05 15.96
CA GLY A 920 36.91 -3.97 17.14
C GLY A 920 36.12 -3.98 18.45
N ASP A 921 36.70 -3.44 19.53
CA ASP A 921 36.16 -3.54 20.90
C ASP A 921 34.82 -2.78 21.12
N GLY A 922 34.34 -2.06 20.12
CA GLY A 922 33.09 -1.30 20.16
C GLY A 922 33.11 -0.12 21.14
N SER A 923 34.29 0.30 21.61
CA SER A 923 34.47 1.48 22.47
C SER A 923 34.20 2.80 21.74
N LYS A 924 34.26 2.78 20.40
CA LYS A 924 33.93 3.90 19.51
C LYS A 924 33.09 3.41 18.35
N ALA A 925 32.12 4.21 17.95
CA ALA A 925 31.36 3.97 16.72
C ALA A 925 32.28 4.17 15.51
N ASN A 926 32.34 3.16 14.65
CA ASN A 926 33.08 3.21 13.40
C ASN A 926 32.08 3.32 12.25
N TYR A 927 31.80 4.53 11.80
CA TYR A 927 30.88 4.79 10.69
C TYR A 927 31.55 4.71 9.32
N TRP A 928 32.88 4.84 9.28
CA TRP A 928 33.69 4.62 8.09
C TRP A 928 34.98 3.88 8.46
N PHE A 929 35.35 2.87 7.67
CA PHE A 929 36.51 2.01 7.89
C PHE A 929 36.84 1.22 6.61
N SER A 930 37.99 0.57 6.58
CA SER A 930 38.42 -0.28 5.47
C SER A 930 38.95 -1.63 5.97
N PHE A 931 38.97 -2.63 5.09
CA PHE A 931 39.54 -3.93 5.38
C PHE A 931 39.94 -4.66 4.09
N ASP A 932 40.94 -5.53 4.21
CA ASP A 932 41.32 -6.44 3.14
C ASP A 932 40.63 -7.81 3.31
N PHE A 933 40.14 -8.34 2.19
CA PHE A 933 39.63 -9.71 2.09
C PHE A 933 40.08 -10.33 0.76
N GLY A 934 40.96 -11.33 0.84
CA GLY A 934 41.60 -11.90 -0.34
C GLY A 934 42.34 -10.84 -1.16
N VAL A 935 42.12 -10.78 -2.47
CA VAL A 935 42.74 -9.81 -3.39
C VAL A 935 41.99 -8.47 -3.52
N VAL A 936 41.03 -8.19 -2.63
CA VAL A 936 40.22 -6.97 -2.67
C VAL A 936 40.41 -6.17 -1.38
N HIS A 937 40.57 -4.86 -1.54
CA HIS A 937 40.50 -3.87 -0.47
C HIS A 937 39.11 -3.22 -0.49
N TYR A 938 38.36 -3.36 0.60
CA TYR A 938 37.02 -2.82 0.77
C TYR A 938 37.05 -1.59 1.65
N VAL A 939 36.34 -0.56 1.21
CA VAL A 939 36.19 0.71 1.93
C VAL A 939 34.71 0.95 2.19
N MET A 940 34.36 1.04 3.46
CA MET A 940 33.02 1.40 3.92
C MET A 940 33.03 2.89 4.27
N MET A 941 32.43 3.75 3.45
CA MET A 941 32.20 5.15 3.79
C MET A 941 30.77 5.39 4.27
N SER A 942 30.57 6.44 5.05
CA SER A 942 29.25 6.91 5.48
C SER A 942 28.84 8.14 4.70
N THR A 943 27.71 8.03 4.00
CA THR A 943 27.03 9.16 3.37
C THR A 943 26.22 9.99 4.36
N GLU A 944 26.10 9.56 5.62
CA GLU A 944 25.34 10.25 6.68
C GLU A 944 26.21 11.12 7.58
N HIS A 945 27.52 11.17 7.30
CA HIS A 945 28.50 12.01 7.97
C HIS A 945 29.20 12.89 6.94
N ASN A 946 29.79 13.99 7.42
CA ASN A 946 30.47 14.94 6.54
C ASN A 946 31.59 14.27 5.73
N TYR A 947 31.37 14.14 4.43
CA TYR A 947 32.30 13.58 3.45
C TYR A 947 32.91 14.65 2.54
N LEU A 948 32.63 15.93 2.78
CA LEU A 948 33.16 17.04 1.98
C LEU A 948 34.68 17.16 2.15
N ASN A 949 35.35 17.77 1.17
CA ASN A 949 36.77 18.02 1.21
C ASN A 949 37.17 18.78 2.49
N GLY A 950 38.22 18.30 3.15
CA GLY A 950 38.70 18.82 4.44
C GLY A 950 38.01 18.24 5.68
N SER A 951 36.93 17.47 5.52
CA SER A 951 36.32 16.72 6.63
C SER A 951 37.23 15.60 7.12
N ALA A 952 36.96 15.11 8.34
CA ALA A 952 37.70 14.00 8.94
C ALA A 952 37.57 12.71 8.10
N GLN A 953 36.36 12.41 7.62
CA GLN A 953 36.10 11.24 6.78
C GLN A 953 36.76 11.37 5.41
N HIS A 954 36.68 12.52 4.74
CA HIS A 954 37.33 12.71 3.44
C HIS A 954 38.85 12.56 3.54
N LYS A 955 39.46 13.15 4.57
CA LYS A 955 40.91 13.00 4.81
C LYS A 955 41.28 11.55 5.08
N TRP A 956 40.52 10.85 5.93
CA TRP A 956 40.73 9.44 6.19
C TRP A 956 40.61 8.60 4.90
N LEU A 957 39.59 8.85 4.08
CA LEU A 957 39.36 8.14 2.82
C LEU A 957 40.53 8.35 1.85
N GLU A 958 41.03 9.57 1.72
CA GLU A 958 42.20 9.87 0.91
C GLU A 958 43.45 9.14 1.44
N ASP A 959 43.70 9.19 2.75
CA ASP A 959 44.85 8.54 3.37
C ASP A 959 44.78 7.01 3.21
N ASP A 960 43.61 6.40 3.39
CA ASP A 960 43.38 4.96 3.23
C ASP A 960 43.65 4.52 1.78
N LEU A 961 42.99 5.17 0.80
CA LEU A 961 43.15 4.86 -0.62
C LEU A 961 44.59 5.06 -1.12
N ALA A 962 45.31 6.06 -0.59
CA ALA A 962 46.71 6.30 -0.92
C ALA A 962 47.65 5.19 -0.43
N ASN A 963 47.28 4.50 0.65
CA ASN A 963 48.10 3.47 1.29
C ASN A 963 47.79 2.05 0.81
N VAL A 964 46.80 1.86 -0.09
CA VAL A 964 46.47 0.55 -0.64
C VAL A 964 47.65 -0.05 -1.39
N ASN A 965 48.11 -1.22 -0.93
CA ASN A 965 49.11 -2.00 -1.65
C ASN A 965 48.46 -2.81 -2.78
N ARG A 966 48.35 -2.19 -3.95
CA ARG A 966 47.80 -2.80 -5.18
C ARG A 966 48.50 -4.07 -5.66
N THR A 967 49.72 -4.37 -5.17
CA THR A 967 50.38 -5.66 -5.46
C THR A 967 49.81 -6.81 -4.63
N LYS A 968 49.20 -6.52 -3.47
CA LYS A 968 48.47 -7.48 -2.65
C LYS A 968 47.00 -7.49 -3.03
N THR A 969 46.35 -6.33 -2.96
CA THR A 969 44.92 -6.13 -3.23
C THR A 969 44.75 -5.26 -4.48
N PRO A 970 44.86 -5.85 -5.70
CA PRO A 970 44.74 -5.09 -6.94
C PRO A 970 43.38 -4.42 -7.10
N TRP A 971 42.31 -4.99 -6.52
CA TRP A 971 40.95 -4.45 -6.57
C TRP A 971 40.65 -3.57 -5.37
N VAL A 972 40.06 -2.41 -5.60
CA VAL A 972 39.52 -1.52 -4.57
C VAL A 972 38.05 -1.27 -4.82
N ILE A 973 37.24 -1.56 -3.80
CA ILE A 973 35.79 -1.40 -3.84
C ILE A 973 35.40 -0.44 -2.72
N VAL A 974 34.71 0.64 -3.07
CA VAL A 974 34.19 1.61 -2.10
C VAL A 974 32.66 1.47 -2.04
N THR A 975 32.09 1.53 -0.85
CA THR A 975 30.63 1.54 -0.64
C THR A 975 30.21 2.83 0.04
N GLY A 976 29.13 3.46 -0.40
CA GLY A 976 28.44 4.52 0.33
C GLY A 976 26.93 4.31 0.21
N HIS A 977 26.13 4.66 1.21
CA HIS A 977 24.71 4.33 1.17
C HIS A 977 23.96 5.14 0.09
N ARG A 978 24.09 6.48 0.11
CA ARG A 978 23.42 7.37 -0.86
C ARG A 978 24.18 7.47 -2.20
N PRO A 979 23.48 7.42 -3.35
CA PRO A 979 24.13 7.35 -4.66
C PRO A 979 24.57 8.70 -5.25
N MET A 980 25.68 8.68 -5.99
CA MET A 980 26.09 9.78 -6.90
C MET A 980 25.29 9.80 -8.20
N HIS A 981 24.86 8.63 -8.66
CA HIS A 981 24.25 8.43 -9.97
C HIS A 981 22.97 7.61 -9.84
N SER A 982 21.94 8.01 -10.57
CA SER A 982 20.64 7.36 -10.59
C SER A 982 20.13 7.27 -12.03
N PRO A 983 19.41 6.19 -12.40
CA PRO A 983 18.68 6.11 -13.67
C PRO A 983 17.52 7.11 -13.73
N CYS A 984 17.10 7.65 -12.59
CA CYS A 984 15.99 8.59 -12.48
C CYS A 984 16.45 9.97 -12.05
N PRO A 985 15.67 11.03 -12.39
CA PRO A 985 15.89 12.35 -11.82
C PRO A 985 15.88 12.28 -10.29
N PHE A 986 16.87 12.90 -9.67
CA PHE A 986 16.85 13.11 -8.24
C PHE A 986 15.79 14.16 -7.88
N ASP A 987 15.17 14.01 -6.70
CA ASP A 987 14.53 15.16 -6.05
C ASP A 987 15.59 16.20 -5.66
N GLU A 988 15.14 17.36 -5.17
CA GLU A 988 16.01 18.47 -4.79
C GLU A 988 17.09 18.07 -3.78
N TYR A 989 16.73 17.28 -2.75
CA TYR A 989 17.64 16.91 -1.66
C TYR A 989 18.67 15.85 -2.10
N ASN A 990 18.20 14.78 -2.75
CA ASN A 990 19.06 13.73 -3.26
C ASN A 990 19.96 14.26 -4.39
N GLY A 991 19.50 15.27 -5.15
CA GLY A 991 20.30 15.96 -6.16
C GLY A 991 21.48 16.69 -5.54
N GLY A 992 21.26 17.46 -4.47
CA GLY A 992 22.32 18.16 -3.76
C GLY A 992 23.35 17.20 -3.15
N ILE A 993 22.91 16.09 -2.55
CA ILE A 993 23.78 15.03 -2.03
C ILE A 993 24.61 14.40 -3.14
N ALA A 994 23.98 14.02 -4.25
CA ALA A 994 24.66 13.42 -5.39
C ALA A 994 25.71 14.36 -5.98
N ASP A 995 25.43 15.66 -6.07
CA ASP A 995 26.35 16.67 -6.59
C ASP A 995 27.54 16.91 -5.63
N ALA A 996 27.30 16.94 -4.32
CA ALA A 996 28.37 17.00 -3.32
C ALA A 996 29.28 15.76 -3.37
N LEU A 997 28.71 14.56 -3.51
CA LEU A 997 29.49 13.32 -3.67
C LEU A 997 30.33 13.33 -4.96
N LYS A 998 29.78 13.82 -6.08
CA LYS A 998 30.52 13.99 -7.34
C LYS A 998 31.64 15.03 -7.21
N SER A 999 31.42 16.10 -6.47
CA SER A 999 32.37 17.19 -6.26
C SER A 999 33.54 16.75 -5.37
N ASP A 1000 33.25 16.07 -4.26
CA ASP A 1000 34.23 15.88 -3.19
C ASP A 1000 34.75 14.44 -3.08
N VAL A 1001 33.95 13.42 -3.44
CA VAL A 1001 34.37 12.00 -3.32
C VAL A 1001 34.83 11.43 -4.66
N ALA A 1002 34.13 11.69 -5.77
CA ALA A 1002 34.52 11.17 -7.09
C ALA A 1002 35.96 11.52 -7.52
N PRO A 1003 36.54 12.69 -7.18
CA PRO A 1003 37.95 12.98 -7.47
C PRO A 1003 38.92 12.01 -6.77
N LEU A 1004 38.61 11.56 -5.55
CA LEU A 1004 39.43 10.55 -4.86
C LEU A 1004 39.30 9.18 -5.53
N LEU A 1005 38.09 8.79 -5.94
CA LEU A 1005 37.84 7.54 -6.66
C LEU A 1005 38.70 7.48 -7.94
N LYS A 1006 38.70 8.56 -8.71
CA LYS A 1006 39.53 8.74 -9.91
C LYS A 1006 41.03 8.73 -9.60
N LYS A 1007 41.46 9.55 -8.64
CA LYS A 1007 42.89 9.72 -8.27
C LYS A 1007 43.53 8.39 -7.88
N TYR A 1008 42.81 7.58 -7.10
CA TYR A 1008 43.31 6.31 -6.59
C TYR A 1008 42.83 5.09 -7.38
N LYS A 1009 42.13 5.30 -8.50
CA LYS A 1009 41.66 4.25 -9.43
C LYS A 1009 40.77 3.21 -8.74
N VAL A 1010 39.74 3.65 -8.05
CA VAL A 1010 38.73 2.76 -7.46
C VAL A 1010 38.02 2.01 -8.58
N ASP A 1011 37.83 0.70 -8.42
CA ASP A 1011 37.29 -0.16 -9.48
C ASP A 1011 35.76 -0.17 -9.47
N LEU A 1012 35.16 -0.30 -8.27
CA LEU A 1012 33.71 -0.34 -8.07
C LEU A 1012 33.28 0.62 -6.96
N TYR A 1013 32.16 1.32 -7.18
CA TYR A 1013 31.46 2.11 -6.16
C TYR A 1013 30.03 1.58 -5.98
N PHE A 1014 29.73 0.96 -4.85
CA PHE A 1014 28.39 0.41 -4.55
C PHE A 1014 27.55 1.34 -3.68
N THR A 1015 26.26 1.43 -3.99
CA THR A 1015 25.30 2.27 -3.28
C THR A 1015 23.93 1.63 -3.14
N GLY A 1016 23.16 2.08 -2.15
CA GLY A 1016 21.77 1.70 -1.89
C GLY A 1016 20.86 2.92 -1.98
N HIS A 1017 19.96 3.08 -1.00
CA HIS A 1017 19.07 4.22 -0.76
C HIS A 1017 17.93 4.36 -1.75
N LEU A 1018 18.25 4.34 -3.05
CA LEU A 1018 17.24 4.29 -4.10
C LEU A 1018 16.91 2.83 -4.40
N HIS A 1019 15.63 2.45 -4.21
CA HIS A 1019 15.21 1.05 -4.18
C HIS A 1019 15.10 0.39 -5.56
N ARG A 1020 16.25 0.24 -6.23
CA ARG A 1020 16.38 -0.31 -7.59
C ARG A 1020 17.79 -0.84 -7.83
N TYR A 1021 17.96 -1.49 -8.98
CA TYR A 1021 19.27 -1.81 -9.53
C TYR A 1021 19.61 -0.88 -10.69
N ALA A 1022 20.81 -0.30 -10.69
CA ALA A 1022 21.37 0.37 -11.85
C ALA A 1022 22.89 0.29 -11.86
N ARG A 1023 23.47 0.36 -13.06
CA ARG A 1023 24.91 0.27 -13.27
C ARG A 1023 25.33 1.23 -14.37
N THR A 1024 26.38 2.01 -14.12
CA THR A 1024 26.97 2.90 -15.11
C THR A 1024 27.99 2.15 -15.98
N PRO A 1025 28.33 2.66 -17.18
CA PRO A 1025 29.65 2.37 -17.74
C PRO A 1025 30.74 2.94 -16.80
N PRO A 1026 32.04 2.60 -16.97
CA PRO A 1026 33.10 3.22 -16.20
C PRO A 1026 33.10 4.75 -16.37
N ILE A 1027 32.88 5.49 -15.28
CA ILE A 1027 33.01 6.94 -15.22
C ILE A 1027 34.36 7.23 -14.56
N ASP A 1028 35.28 7.85 -15.30
CA ASP A 1028 36.64 8.11 -14.82
C ASP A 1028 37.41 6.87 -14.32
N GLY A 1029 37.03 5.69 -14.82
CA GLY A 1029 37.64 4.40 -14.48
C GLY A 1029 36.89 3.60 -13.40
N THR A 1030 35.89 4.17 -12.74
CA THR A 1030 35.09 3.49 -11.71
C THR A 1030 33.72 3.10 -12.26
N VAL A 1031 33.27 1.87 -12.02
CA VAL A 1031 31.89 1.46 -12.31
C VAL A 1031 31.03 1.70 -11.07
N HIS A 1032 29.97 2.49 -11.21
CA HIS A 1032 29.04 2.79 -10.13
C HIS A 1032 27.86 1.82 -10.21
N ILE A 1033 27.51 1.20 -9.09
CA ILE A 1033 26.45 0.20 -8.99
C ILE A 1033 25.50 0.63 -7.87
N LEU A 1034 24.30 1.03 -8.27
CA LEU A 1034 23.17 1.17 -7.37
C LEU A 1034 22.50 -0.20 -7.24
N ALA A 1035 22.42 -0.73 -6.04
CA ALA A 1035 21.75 -1.99 -5.74
C ALA A 1035 21.06 -1.87 -4.37
N GLY A 1036 20.04 -1.01 -4.32
CA GLY A 1036 19.22 -0.73 -3.14
C GLY A 1036 17.86 -1.44 -3.15
N SER A 1037 17.63 -2.40 -4.05
CA SER A 1037 16.36 -3.14 -4.10
C SER A 1037 16.41 -4.47 -3.32
N GLY A 1038 17.08 -4.52 -2.17
CA GLY A 1038 17.20 -5.74 -1.37
C GLY A 1038 15.86 -6.34 -0.96
N ARG A 1039 14.87 -5.48 -0.70
CA ARG A 1039 13.49 -5.88 -0.37
C ARG A 1039 12.43 -4.95 -0.92
N PHE A 1040 12.72 -3.65 -1.00
CA PHE A 1040 11.76 -2.63 -1.41
C PHE A 1040 11.92 -2.24 -2.89
N LEU A 1041 10.87 -1.65 -3.44
CA LEU A 1041 10.86 -1.03 -4.77
C LEU A 1041 10.19 0.34 -4.68
N GLU A 1042 10.75 1.29 -5.42
CA GLU A 1042 10.13 2.60 -5.63
C GLU A 1042 9.22 2.61 -6.86
N SER A 1043 8.44 3.69 -7.01
CA SER A 1043 7.65 3.93 -8.22
C SER A 1043 8.56 4.02 -9.46
N VAL A 1044 8.06 3.47 -10.56
CA VAL A 1044 8.75 3.53 -11.86
C VAL A 1044 8.85 4.99 -12.30
N CYS A 1045 10.07 5.45 -12.54
CA CYS A 1045 10.34 6.80 -13.03
C CYS A 1045 10.79 6.75 -14.49
N SER A 1046 10.51 7.81 -15.24
CA SER A 1046 11.06 7.96 -16.59
C SER A 1046 12.58 8.01 -16.51
N ALA A 1047 13.26 7.18 -17.29
CA ALA A 1047 14.73 7.11 -17.37
C ALA A 1047 15.31 8.36 -18.08
N ASN A 1048 15.06 9.53 -17.52
CA ASN A 1048 15.59 10.84 -17.91
C ASN A 1048 16.66 11.33 -16.92
N GLY A 1049 17.23 10.43 -16.10
CA GLY A 1049 18.36 10.75 -15.25
C GLY A 1049 19.53 11.30 -16.07
N THR A 1050 20.23 12.30 -15.54
CA THR A 1050 21.35 12.99 -16.22
C THR A 1050 22.62 12.14 -16.31
N SER A 1051 22.63 10.94 -15.73
CA SER A 1051 23.82 10.07 -15.63
C SER A 1051 23.76 8.92 -16.63
N PRO A 1052 24.87 8.58 -17.31
CA PRO A 1052 24.88 7.47 -18.26
C PRO A 1052 24.69 6.14 -17.52
N MET A 1053 23.64 5.41 -17.85
CA MET A 1053 23.36 4.07 -17.32
C MET A 1053 23.61 3.03 -18.41
N GLU A 1054 24.32 1.96 -18.07
CA GLU A 1054 24.44 0.77 -18.91
C GLU A 1054 23.28 -0.20 -18.68
N LYS A 1055 22.80 -0.29 -17.43
CA LYS A 1055 21.65 -1.11 -17.03
C LYS A 1055 20.87 -0.42 -15.92
N ALA A 1056 19.54 -0.53 -15.95
CA ALA A 1056 18.65 -0.13 -14.86
C ALA A 1056 17.45 -1.07 -14.82
N LEU A 1057 17.04 -1.49 -13.62
CA LEU A 1057 15.97 -2.45 -13.37
C LEU A 1057 15.27 -2.13 -12.05
N ASP A 1058 13.94 -2.06 -12.07
CA ASP A 1058 13.11 -1.92 -10.87
C ASP A 1058 12.63 -3.31 -10.42
N ILE A 1059 13.56 -4.13 -9.92
CA ILE A 1059 13.31 -5.52 -9.49
C ILE A 1059 14.02 -5.78 -8.15
N VAL A 1060 13.35 -6.49 -7.23
CA VAL A 1060 13.94 -6.90 -5.95
C VAL A 1060 15.08 -7.86 -6.18
N GLY A 1061 16.25 -7.60 -5.61
CA GLY A 1061 17.43 -8.40 -5.86
C GLY A 1061 18.68 -7.98 -5.10
N TYR A 1062 19.80 -8.62 -5.45
CA TYR A 1062 21.11 -8.36 -4.88
C TYR A 1062 22.23 -8.62 -5.88
N VAL A 1063 23.43 -8.16 -5.58
CA VAL A 1063 24.62 -8.41 -6.40
C VAL A 1063 25.48 -9.51 -5.77
N GLU A 1064 25.74 -10.57 -6.56
CA GLU A 1064 26.84 -11.51 -6.31
C GLU A 1064 28.08 -11.01 -7.05
N LEU A 1065 29.15 -10.70 -6.31
CA LEU A 1065 30.45 -10.38 -6.89
C LEU A 1065 31.40 -11.57 -6.74
N ASP A 1066 31.69 -12.24 -7.84
CA ASP A 1066 32.66 -13.33 -7.95
C ASP A 1066 34.06 -12.76 -8.21
N VAL A 1067 34.91 -12.85 -7.19
CA VAL A 1067 36.31 -12.45 -7.23
C VAL A 1067 37.10 -13.60 -7.84
N VAL A 1068 37.28 -13.60 -9.16
CA VAL A 1068 37.91 -14.71 -9.90
C VAL A 1068 39.40 -14.82 -9.57
N GLY A 1069 40.05 -13.68 -9.30
CA GLY A 1069 41.46 -13.61 -8.92
C GLY A 1069 42.00 -12.21 -9.10
N ARG A 1070 43.29 -12.09 -9.42
CA ARG A 1070 44.01 -10.80 -9.50
C ARG A 1070 43.72 -9.96 -10.74
N SER A 1071 43.06 -10.54 -11.75
CA SER A 1071 42.91 -9.94 -13.08
C SER A 1071 41.48 -9.84 -13.59
N GLU A 1072 40.51 -10.41 -12.86
CA GLU A 1072 39.10 -10.36 -13.22
C GLU A 1072 38.19 -10.34 -11.99
N LEU A 1073 37.18 -9.45 -12.02
CA LEU A 1073 35.98 -9.47 -11.18
C LEU A 1073 34.76 -9.73 -12.06
N ARG A 1074 33.79 -10.52 -11.58
CA ARG A 1074 32.52 -10.75 -12.26
C ARG A 1074 31.36 -10.41 -11.33
N GLY A 1075 30.47 -9.53 -11.74
CA GLY A 1075 29.24 -9.24 -11.02
C GLY A 1075 28.04 -9.89 -11.69
N THR A 1076 27.12 -10.39 -10.87
CA THR A 1076 25.81 -10.91 -11.28
C THR A 1076 24.75 -10.26 -10.43
N PHE A 1077 23.77 -9.60 -11.05
CA PHE A 1077 22.58 -9.16 -10.36
C PHE A 1077 21.51 -10.25 -10.43
N TRP A 1078 21.16 -10.79 -9.26
CA TRP A 1078 20.09 -11.77 -9.09
C TRP A 1078 18.81 -11.02 -8.73
N GLY A 1079 17.83 -11.04 -9.63
CA GLY A 1079 16.54 -10.39 -9.43
C GLY A 1079 15.38 -11.39 -9.38
N TYR A 1080 14.38 -11.07 -8.57
CA TYR A 1080 13.17 -11.88 -8.44
C TYR A 1080 12.32 -11.82 -9.72
N ASN A 1081 12.02 -12.99 -10.28
CA ASN A 1081 11.15 -13.12 -11.44
C ASN A 1081 9.77 -13.64 -11.02
N ALA A 1082 8.76 -12.77 -11.09
CA ALA A 1082 7.41 -13.09 -10.69
C ALA A 1082 6.74 -14.16 -11.58
N THR A 1083 7.17 -14.32 -12.82
CA THR A 1083 6.60 -15.32 -13.75
C THR A 1083 6.93 -16.74 -13.36
N VAL A 1084 8.14 -16.97 -12.83
CA VAL A 1084 8.62 -18.30 -12.43
C VAL A 1084 8.73 -18.47 -10.91
N ASN A 1085 8.45 -17.42 -10.14
CA ASN A 1085 8.53 -17.38 -8.68
C ASN A 1085 9.92 -17.77 -8.12
N GLU A 1086 10.98 -17.35 -8.79
CA GLU A 1086 12.37 -17.68 -8.42
C GLU A 1086 13.32 -16.47 -8.59
N MET A 1087 14.47 -16.52 -7.92
CA MET A 1087 15.58 -15.59 -8.17
C MET A 1087 16.32 -16.01 -9.45
N THR A 1088 16.47 -15.08 -10.38
CA THR A 1088 17.08 -15.35 -11.69
C THR A 1088 18.12 -14.29 -12.04
N VAL A 1089 19.05 -14.63 -12.92
CA VAL A 1089 20.07 -13.68 -13.39
C VAL A 1089 19.41 -12.62 -14.28
N GLN A 1090 19.57 -11.34 -13.92
CA GLN A 1090 18.96 -10.20 -14.61
C GLN A 1090 20.00 -9.26 -15.25
N ASP A 1091 21.22 -9.22 -14.70
CA ASP A 1091 22.36 -8.54 -15.29
C ASP A 1091 23.66 -9.29 -14.94
N THR A 1092 24.65 -9.19 -15.82
CA THR A 1092 26.01 -9.69 -15.56
C THR A 1092 27.01 -8.70 -16.14
N PHE A 1093 28.10 -8.47 -15.42
CA PHE A 1093 29.19 -7.62 -15.88
C PHE A 1093 30.53 -8.20 -15.40
N ALA A 1094 31.61 -7.75 -16.00
CA ALA A 1094 32.94 -8.13 -15.57
C ALA A 1094 33.94 -7.00 -15.80
N ILE A 1095 34.94 -6.91 -14.94
CA ILE A 1095 35.94 -5.84 -14.93
C ILE A 1095 37.33 -6.49 -14.83
N GLY A 1096 38.26 -6.05 -15.67
CA GLY A 1096 39.61 -6.59 -15.74
C GLY A 1096 40.10 -6.85 -17.17
N ASN A 1097 41.28 -7.46 -17.29
CA ASN A 1097 41.87 -7.74 -18.60
C ASN A 1097 41.29 -9.04 -19.18
N PHE A 1098 40.30 -8.91 -20.07
CA PHE A 1098 39.85 -10.01 -20.92
C PHE A 1098 40.92 -10.29 -21.98
N ARG A 1099 41.62 -11.41 -21.85
CA ARG A 1099 42.37 -12.01 -22.94
C ARG A 1099 41.67 -13.26 -23.42
#